data_AF-A0A8H5IEA7-F1
#
_entry.id   AF-A0A8H5IEA7-F1
#
_cell.length_a   1.000
_cell.length_b   1.000
_cell.length_c   1.000
_cell.angle_alpha   90.00
_cell.angle_beta   90.00
_cell.angle_gamma   90.00
#
_symmetry.space_group_name_H-M   'P 1'
#
loop_
_entity.id
_entity.type
_entity.pdbx_description
1 polymer ?
#
loop_
_entity_poly.entity_id
_entity_poly.type
_entity_poly.pdbx_seq_one_letter_code
_entity_poly.pdbx_strand_id
1 'polypeptide(L)'
;MSFPVVNGVEVAVPPPSGYRVDFENPLTDASMVRNAYWIFGMEFAIATAFLGQRMYTNAVILRKFLIDDYLILFAWILSIAAQSCLLNAYSRKLLGVHAWEMPIDSNTEANLLVMCTTLTYIPTTILSKLTLCFFYYRLSPSLWYQYSVYFTGFLCSASLIGIWFSVLFACKPIAAGWDVRMSVGATCINRPPIYITQAAFGCITDVMLLVLPIPTVIGLQMSTRQKLGLVGLFAIGSITLITSIVRLVLLLPSLSNPDQSWSLAEGCLWVIIEANLLIMCGSLPTLRVFLKNVAPRVLGDKSTRKGSEEQSGSANFGLHTFGGSNGPRRKFDTLVELEHDTHFNRIFTFSHSINMSITRIEIDPEGDTLVIVPVKPTSTQSETPNPPDEKHFLCSKKHLTLASRRAAKLFSSQFKEASVESDGLHHWKFEAIFNHEAFALVLKIIHGKTRGIPRTTKLDLLADIAAIVDDLQCHEAVAYFSENWLLWWPSGSEQPRGKELAQLILSSFVFEHASLFANYTKLAIRHSADVLSAFDLPIRADVLSRIENTRTHIFEHLFDGLDKLHDRILDGSVGCNPACQAMMLGSLLQARKKLGLYPRPASPFPKLSLDSLLASLATVQSPAYFGPPSQGPIAMYSGKWNIENSSTVVVAGGLFGGQSKPAQPATNASVPSPQPSGLFGSSALSQTTNNPPPRQLGAPPQPTVGLFGSSTTSQSSASGGLFGKANPNFGFNPSVAENQEQPATIVKHNCRLKGLIDPLISAAEKEITGLKLSDFPRP
;
A
#
# COMPACT_ATOMS: atom_id res chain seq x y z
N MET A 1 57.81 16.63 8.22
CA MET A 1 58.68 16.19 7.11
C MET A 1 58.86 17.39 6.19
N SER A 2 60.02 17.55 5.55
CA SER A 2 60.21 18.52 4.47
C SER A 2 59.70 17.95 3.14
N PHE A 3 59.14 18.79 2.27
CA PHE A 3 58.84 18.41 0.90
C PHE A 3 60.12 18.21 0.08
N PRO A 4 60.11 17.38 -0.98
CA PRO A 4 61.24 17.30 -1.90
C PRO A 4 61.42 18.64 -2.63
N VAL A 5 62.67 19.07 -2.77
CA VAL A 5 63.06 20.29 -3.47
C VAL A 5 63.78 19.91 -4.76
N VAL A 6 63.30 20.41 -5.90
CA VAL A 6 63.86 20.18 -7.24
C VAL A 6 64.21 21.52 -7.85
N ASN A 7 65.45 21.72 -8.29
CA ASN A 7 65.95 22.98 -8.86
C ASN A 7 65.64 24.25 -8.01
N GLY A 8 65.48 24.10 -6.69
CA GLY A 8 65.13 25.19 -5.76
C GLY A 8 63.63 25.38 -5.49
N VAL A 9 62.75 24.61 -6.14
CA VAL A 9 61.29 24.67 -5.98
C VAL A 9 60.79 23.48 -5.14
N GLU A 10 59.88 23.74 -4.19
CA GLU A 10 59.17 22.69 -3.45
C GLU A 10 58.12 22.01 -4.35
N VAL A 11 58.18 20.68 -4.47
CA VAL A 11 57.21 19.89 -5.25
C VAL A 11 56.52 18.85 -4.37
N ALA A 12 55.33 18.39 -4.77
CA ALA A 12 54.53 17.46 -3.96
C ALA A 12 54.99 16.00 -4.09
N VAL A 13 55.57 15.63 -5.22
CA VAL A 13 56.03 14.27 -5.56
C VAL A 13 57.46 14.37 -6.13
N PRO A 14 58.42 13.52 -5.74
CA PRO A 14 59.75 13.55 -6.32
C PRO A 14 59.74 12.97 -7.76
N PRO A 15 60.57 13.50 -8.68
CA PRO A 15 60.62 13.03 -10.06
C PRO A 15 61.25 11.63 -10.20
N PRO A 16 60.88 10.85 -11.23
CA PRO A 16 61.51 9.57 -11.53
C PRO A 16 63.02 9.67 -11.78
N SER A 17 63.76 8.61 -11.46
CA SER A 17 65.23 8.56 -11.63
C SER A 17 65.63 8.78 -13.09
N GLY A 18 66.36 9.87 -13.37
CA GLY A 18 66.81 10.25 -14.70
C GLY A 18 65.90 11.25 -15.43
N TYR A 19 64.73 11.58 -14.88
CA TYR A 19 63.84 12.60 -15.41
C TYR A 19 64.41 14.02 -15.16
N ARG A 20 64.32 14.91 -16.15
CA ARG A 20 64.71 16.34 -16.01
C ARG A 20 63.44 17.19 -15.94
N VAL A 21 63.24 17.85 -14.80
CA VAL A 21 62.11 18.76 -14.57
C VAL A 21 62.38 20.14 -15.17
N ASP A 22 61.44 20.63 -15.96
CA ASP A 22 61.36 22.01 -16.45
C ASP A 22 60.08 22.65 -15.88
N PHE A 23 60.23 23.78 -15.18
CA PHE A 23 59.10 24.53 -14.59
C PHE A 23 58.62 25.69 -15.47
N GLU A 24 59.40 26.14 -16.46
CA GLU A 24 59.01 27.20 -17.38
C GLU A 24 58.17 26.62 -18.53
N ASN A 25 58.54 25.43 -19.01
CA ASN A 25 57.79 24.69 -20.02
C ASN A 25 57.57 23.21 -19.63
N PRO A 26 56.72 22.94 -18.61
CA PRO A 26 56.42 21.58 -18.17
C PRO A 26 55.78 20.73 -19.28
N LEU A 27 56.02 19.42 -19.23
CA LEU A 27 55.51 18.46 -20.19
C LEU A 27 53.98 18.45 -20.12
N THR A 28 53.35 18.76 -21.25
CA THR A 28 51.89 18.86 -21.38
C THR A 28 51.44 17.99 -22.53
N ASP A 29 50.41 17.16 -22.33
CA ASP A 29 49.73 16.55 -23.46
C ASP A 29 48.86 17.60 -24.17
N ALA A 30 49.49 18.31 -25.11
CA ALA A 30 48.85 19.28 -25.98
C ALA A 30 47.78 18.67 -26.91
N SER A 31 47.68 17.33 -27.01
CA SER A 31 46.54 16.66 -27.64
C SER A 31 45.36 16.56 -26.69
N MET A 32 45.55 16.10 -25.44
CA MET A 32 44.50 16.05 -24.41
C MET A 32 43.93 17.44 -24.11
N VAL A 33 44.77 18.46 -23.92
CA VAL A 33 44.32 19.84 -23.66
C VAL A 33 43.48 20.39 -24.84
N ARG A 34 43.91 20.13 -26.08
CA ARG A 34 43.15 20.51 -27.29
C ARG A 34 41.82 19.76 -27.36
N ASN A 35 41.82 18.46 -27.07
CA ASN A 35 40.61 17.63 -27.07
C ASN A 35 39.62 18.11 -26.00
N ALA A 36 40.09 18.50 -24.81
CA ALA A 36 39.26 19.04 -23.73
C ALA A 36 38.43 20.24 -24.19
N TYR A 37 39.05 21.24 -24.83
CA TYR A 37 38.34 22.42 -25.34
C TYR A 37 37.30 22.07 -26.40
N TRP A 38 37.61 21.17 -27.34
CA TRP A 38 36.68 20.75 -28.39
C TRP A 38 35.49 19.94 -27.83
N ILE A 39 35.76 18.99 -26.92
CA ILE A 39 34.71 18.18 -26.27
C ILE A 39 33.80 19.09 -25.46
N PHE A 40 34.35 19.88 -24.54
CA PHE A 40 33.55 20.73 -23.65
C PHE A 40 32.72 21.74 -24.44
N GLY A 41 33.31 22.42 -25.44
CA GLY A 41 32.57 23.39 -26.27
C GLY A 41 31.45 22.75 -27.10
N MET A 42 31.71 21.61 -27.74
CA MET A 42 30.73 20.90 -28.57
C MET A 42 29.60 20.30 -27.74
N GLU A 43 29.93 19.58 -26.66
CA GLU A 43 28.92 18.95 -25.81
C GLU A 43 28.10 19.96 -25.03
N PHE A 44 28.70 21.05 -24.54
CA PHE A 44 27.96 22.12 -23.89
C PHE A 44 26.93 22.73 -24.86
N ALA A 45 27.30 22.96 -26.12
CA ALA A 45 26.37 23.46 -27.13
C ALA A 45 25.21 22.47 -27.39
N ILE A 46 25.50 21.17 -27.52
CA ILE A 46 24.48 20.14 -27.75
C ILE A 46 23.58 19.96 -26.53
N ALA A 47 24.13 19.83 -25.32
CA ALA A 47 23.36 19.70 -24.07
C ALA A 47 22.49 20.94 -23.82
N THR A 48 23.00 22.14 -24.11
CA THR A 48 22.25 23.39 -24.00
C THR A 48 21.14 23.48 -25.05
N ALA A 49 21.34 22.97 -26.28
CA ALA A 49 20.27 22.87 -27.28
C ALA A 49 19.18 21.85 -26.87
N PHE A 50 19.57 20.72 -26.28
CA PHE A 50 18.65 19.71 -25.74
C PHE A 50 17.87 20.23 -24.53
N LEU A 51 18.50 20.99 -23.63
CA LEU A 51 17.79 21.69 -22.55
C LEU A 51 16.88 22.79 -23.12
N GLY A 52 17.37 23.56 -24.09
CA GLY A 52 16.64 24.64 -24.74
C GLY A 52 15.34 24.19 -25.40
N GLN A 53 15.32 23.06 -26.13
CA GLN A 53 14.06 22.52 -26.66
C GLN A 53 13.11 22.02 -25.56
N ARG A 54 13.64 21.50 -24.44
CA ARG A 54 12.81 21.08 -23.29
C ARG A 54 12.15 22.30 -22.64
N MET A 55 12.93 23.34 -22.35
CA MET A 55 12.43 24.60 -21.81
C MET A 55 11.42 25.25 -22.76
N TYR A 56 11.71 25.36 -24.07
CA TYR A 56 10.77 25.90 -25.06
C TYR A 56 9.48 25.08 -25.15
N THR A 57 9.58 23.75 -25.18
CA THR A 57 8.41 22.87 -25.23
C THR A 57 7.53 23.07 -24.01
N ASN A 58 8.09 22.98 -22.79
CA ASN A 58 7.30 23.05 -21.57
C ASN A 58 6.79 24.47 -21.29
N ALA A 59 7.57 25.51 -21.62
CA ALA A 59 7.17 26.92 -21.43
C ALA A 59 6.15 27.42 -22.47
N VAL A 60 6.37 27.15 -23.76
CA VAL A 60 5.65 27.81 -24.87
C VAL A 60 4.60 26.90 -25.49
N ILE A 61 4.93 25.62 -25.72
CA ILE A 61 4.03 24.66 -26.37
C ILE A 61 3.03 24.08 -25.36
N LEU A 62 3.52 23.53 -24.25
CA LEU A 62 2.69 22.86 -23.22
C LEU A 62 2.21 23.82 -22.12
N ARG A 63 2.88 24.97 -21.98
CA ARG A 63 2.59 26.03 -20.99
C ARG A 63 2.53 25.52 -19.54
N LYS A 64 3.34 24.49 -19.22
CA LYS A 64 3.35 23.77 -17.95
C LYS A 64 4.80 23.45 -17.55
N PHE A 65 5.33 24.24 -16.62
CA PHE A 65 6.58 23.92 -15.92
C PHE A 65 6.34 22.88 -14.83
N LEU A 66 7.23 21.89 -14.75
CA LEU A 66 7.17 20.78 -13.80
C LEU A 66 8.39 20.81 -12.87
N ILE A 67 8.34 20.13 -11.73
CA ILE A 67 9.46 20.08 -10.76
C ILE A 67 10.75 19.60 -11.45
N ASP A 68 10.63 18.56 -12.28
CA ASP A 68 11.68 17.97 -13.12
C ASP A 68 12.35 18.96 -14.10
N ASP A 69 11.68 20.07 -14.46
CA ASP A 69 12.27 21.14 -15.28
C ASP A 69 13.19 22.04 -14.44
N TYR A 70 12.79 22.38 -13.21
CA TYR A 70 13.65 23.11 -12.27
C TYR A 70 14.87 22.28 -11.87
N LEU A 71 14.69 20.97 -11.64
CA LEU A 71 15.78 20.06 -11.30
C LEU A 71 16.84 19.97 -12.40
N ILE A 72 16.43 19.79 -13.67
CA ILE A 72 17.38 19.67 -14.78
C ILE A 72 18.02 21.01 -15.19
N LEU A 73 17.29 22.13 -15.04
CA LEU A 73 17.88 23.47 -15.19
C LEU A 73 18.95 23.74 -14.13
N PHE A 74 18.70 23.37 -12.87
CA PHE A 74 19.69 23.51 -11.80
C PHE A 74 20.89 22.56 -11.97
N ALA A 75 20.65 21.33 -12.47
CA ALA A 75 21.72 20.40 -12.85
C ALA A 75 22.65 21.00 -13.92
N TRP A 76 22.08 21.66 -14.94
CA TRP A 76 22.86 22.33 -16.00
C TRP A 76 23.67 23.52 -15.49
N ILE A 77 23.13 24.32 -14.55
CA ILE A 77 23.87 25.40 -13.88
C ILE A 77 25.07 24.84 -13.10
N LEU A 78 24.90 23.71 -12.40
CA LEU A 78 25.99 23.04 -11.68
C LEU A 78 27.00 22.38 -12.63
N SER A 79 26.56 21.88 -13.78
CA SER A 79 27.45 21.39 -14.86
C SER A 79 28.34 22.50 -15.41
N ILE A 80 27.79 23.71 -15.62
CA ILE A 80 28.58 24.90 -16.02
C ILE A 80 29.66 25.21 -14.98
N ALA A 81 29.34 25.14 -13.68
CA ALA A 81 30.32 25.37 -12.62
C ALA A 81 31.46 24.32 -12.66
N ALA A 82 31.11 23.03 -12.80
CA ALA A 82 32.09 21.94 -12.91
C ALA A 82 33.01 22.10 -14.14
N GLN A 83 32.43 22.44 -15.30
CA GLN A 83 33.14 22.70 -16.56
C GLN A 83 34.05 23.93 -16.44
N SER A 84 33.58 25.00 -15.79
CA SER A 84 34.37 26.23 -15.58
C SER A 84 35.60 25.98 -14.71
N CYS A 85 35.47 25.17 -13.65
CA CYS A 85 36.61 24.77 -12.81
C CYS A 85 37.66 23.99 -13.61
N LEU A 86 37.25 23.01 -14.43
CA LEU A 86 38.19 22.23 -15.26
C LEU A 86 38.80 23.07 -16.40
N LEU A 87 38.03 23.93 -17.07
CA LEU A 87 38.55 24.84 -18.10
C LEU A 87 39.62 25.79 -17.54
N ASN A 88 39.42 26.30 -16.32
CA ASN A 88 40.42 27.12 -15.62
C ASN A 88 41.65 26.32 -15.19
N ALA A 89 41.51 25.04 -14.80
CA ALA A 89 42.64 24.19 -14.50
C ALA A 89 43.47 23.87 -15.75
N TYR A 90 42.82 23.51 -16.87
CA TYR A 90 43.48 23.25 -18.15
C TYR A 90 44.17 24.49 -18.72
N SER A 91 43.55 25.68 -18.66
CA SER A 91 44.17 26.91 -19.18
C SER A 91 45.39 27.36 -18.37
N ARG A 92 45.46 27.02 -17.08
CA ARG A 92 46.60 27.29 -16.18
C ARG A 92 47.67 26.18 -16.18
N LYS A 93 47.56 25.15 -17.04
CA LYS A 93 48.40 23.93 -17.03
C LYS A 93 48.40 23.18 -15.67
N LEU A 94 47.30 23.24 -14.90
CA LEU A 94 47.16 22.59 -13.59
C LEU A 94 46.62 21.15 -13.66
N LEU A 95 46.29 20.66 -14.86
CA LEU A 95 45.80 19.31 -15.14
C LEU A 95 46.39 18.86 -16.48
N GLY A 96 46.84 17.60 -16.58
CA GLY A 96 47.60 17.12 -17.74
C GLY A 96 49.08 17.54 -17.73
N VAL A 97 49.63 17.74 -16.53
CA VAL A 97 51.06 17.97 -16.23
C VAL A 97 51.46 17.01 -15.10
N HIS A 98 52.69 16.50 -15.15
CA HIS A 98 53.23 15.60 -14.14
C HIS A 98 53.37 16.27 -12.76
N ALA A 99 53.01 15.58 -11.68
CA ALA A 99 52.98 16.13 -10.32
C ALA A 99 54.35 16.58 -9.76
N TRP A 100 55.44 16.13 -10.38
CA TRP A 100 56.83 16.53 -10.07
C TRP A 100 57.34 17.72 -10.91
N GLU A 101 56.61 18.16 -11.93
CA GLU A 101 56.88 19.38 -12.71
C GLU A 101 56.02 20.57 -12.24
N MET A 102 55.26 20.38 -11.16
CA MET A 102 54.32 21.37 -10.63
C MET A 102 54.77 21.87 -9.26
N PRO A 103 54.92 23.20 -9.06
CA PRO A 103 55.15 23.78 -7.73
C PRO A 103 54.04 23.38 -6.75
N ILE A 104 54.39 23.19 -5.48
CA ILE A 104 53.44 22.72 -4.44
C ILE A 104 52.19 23.61 -4.29
N ASP A 105 52.31 24.91 -4.52
CA ASP A 105 51.20 25.87 -4.45
C ASP A 105 50.28 25.75 -5.68
N SER A 106 50.84 25.53 -6.88
CA SER A 106 50.07 25.19 -8.09
C SER A 106 49.36 23.86 -7.95
N ASN A 107 50.00 22.84 -7.35
CA ASN A 107 49.34 21.56 -7.06
C ASN A 107 48.22 21.71 -6.01
N THR A 108 48.34 22.65 -5.08
CA THR A 108 47.27 23.01 -4.14
C THR A 108 46.08 23.67 -4.88
N GLU A 109 46.33 24.56 -5.86
CA GLU A 109 45.26 25.10 -6.72
C GLU A 109 44.60 24.00 -7.58
N ALA A 110 45.40 23.08 -8.15
CA ALA A 110 44.90 21.94 -8.91
C ALA A 110 43.94 21.06 -8.08
N ASN A 111 44.35 20.68 -6.87
CA ASN A 111 43.52 19.89 -5.95
C ASN A 111 42.24 20.64 -5.53
N LEU A 112 42.30 21.96 -5.33
CA LEU A 112 41.12 22.78 -5.03
C LEU A 112 40.14 22.80 -6.21
N LEU A 113 40.61 23.00 -7.44
CA LEU A 113 39.77 23.00 -8.64
C LEU A 113 39.12 21.64 -8.88
N VAL A 114 39.86 20.53 -8.71
CA VAL A 114 39.33 19.16 -8.79
C VAL A 114 38.30 18.87 -7.68
N MET A 115 38.50 19.38 -6.46
CA MET A 115 37.53 19.26 -5.37
C MET A 115 36.24 20.04 -5.67
N CYS A 116 36.36 21.29 -6.17
CA CYS A 116 35.22 22.10 -6.61
C CYS A 116 34.44 21.44 -7.76
N THR A 117 35.14 20.90 -8.76
CA THR A 117 34.53 20.08 -9.83
C THR A 117 33.79 18.88 -9.27
N THR A 118 34.38 18.14 -8.31
CA THR A 118 33.74 16.97 -7.69
C THR A 118 32.46 17.36 -6.93
N LEU A 119 32.51 18.42 -6.12
CA LEU A 119 31.39 18.88 -5.29
C LEU A 119 30.25 19.51 -6.10
N THR A 120 30.49 19.95 -7.34
CA THR A 120 29.46 20.43 -8.29
C THR A 120 28.95 19.33 -9.22
N TYR A 121 29.82 18.39 -9.61
CA TYR A 121 29.48 17.23 -10.42
C TYR A 121 28.50 16.27 -9.73
N ILE A 122 28.77 15.88 -8.47
CA ILE A 122 27.93 14.93 -7.74
C ILE A 122 26.44 15.39 -7.72
N PRO A 123 26.08 16.62 -7.28
CA PRO A 123 24.69 17.06 -7.33
C PRO A 123 24.13 17.19 -8.75
N THR A 124 24.94 17.54 -9.77
CA THR A 124 24.51 17.49 -11.18
C THR A 124 23.97 16.11 -11.54
N THR A 125 24.69 15.03 -11.20
CA THR A 125 24.23 13.66 -11.48
C THR A 125 22.95 13.29 -10.74
N ILE A 126 22.83 13.65 -9.45
CA ILE A 126 21.64 13.40 -8.64
C ILE A 126 20.41 14.05 -9.30
N LEU A 127 20.52 15.33 -9.62
CA LEU A 127 19.40 16.12 -10.16
C LEU A 127 18.95 15.61 -11.53
N SER A 128 19.88 15.34 -12.45
CA SER A 128 19.55 14.77 -13.77
C SER A 128 18.91 13.38 -13.67
N LYS A 129 19.42 12.51 -12.78
CA LYS A 129 18.87 11.16 -12.54
C LYS A 129 17.50 11.23 -11.86
N LEU A 130 17.25 12.21 -10.98
CA LEU A 130 15.93 12.46 -10.40
C LEU A 130 14.93 12.97 -11.43
N THR A 131 15.31 13.84 -12.38
CA THR A 131 14.42 14.24 -13.49
C THR A 131 13.98 13.03 -14.33
N LEU A 132 14.87 12.07 -14.59
CA LEU A 132 14.51 10.80 -15.22
C LEU A 132 13.59 9.95 -14.34
N CYS A 133 13.82 9.87 -13.03
CA CYS A 133 12.92 9.18 -12.10
C CYS A 133 11.51 9.78 -12.08
N PHE A 134 11.37 11.11 -12.04
CA PHE A 134 10.06 11.77 -12.07
C PHE A 134 9.30 11.55 -13.38
N PHE A 135 10.01 11.58 -14.52
CA PHE A 135 9.42 11.19 -15.81
C PHE A 135 8.98 9.73 -15.82
N TYR A 136 9.85 8.80 -15.38
CA TYR A 136 9.53 7.39 -15.30
C TYR A 136 8.34 7.10 -14.37
N TYR A 137 8.22 7.77 -13.23
CA TYR A 137 7.09 7.61 -12.31
C TYR A 137 5.72 7.86 -12.97
N ARG A 138 5.65 8.79 -13.95
CA ARG A 138 4.42 9.09 -14.71
C ARG A 138 4.13 8.10 -15.84
N LEU A 139 5.15 7.39 -16.33
CA LEU A 139 5.04 6.50 -17.50
C LEU A 139 4.11 5.29 -17.29
N SER A 140 3.91 4.85 -16.04
CA SER A 140 3.02 3.72 -15.71
C SER A 140 2.46 3.84 -14.29
N PRO A 141 1.13 3.72 -14.09
CA PRO A 141 0.48 3.76 -12.77
C PRO A 141 0.56 2.43 -11.99
N SER A 142 1.36 1.46 -12.45
CA SER A 142 1.51 0.18 -11.75
C SER A 142 2.33 0.35 -10.47
N LEU A 143 1.75 0.00 -9.32
CA LEU A 143 2.37 0.20 -8.00
C LEU A 143 3.77 -0.45 -7.90
N TRP A 144 3.94 -1.68 -8.39
CA TRP A 144 5.25 -2.37 -8.42
C TRP A 144 6.32 -1.59 -9.20
N TYR A 145 5.93 -1.00 -10.31
CA TYR A 145 6.80 -0.16 -11.13
C TYR A 145 7.09 1.18 -10.43
N GLN A 146 6.09 1.82 -9.83
CA GLN A 146 6.28 3.05 -9.06
C GLN A 146 7.18 2.86 -7.83
N TYR A 147 7.03 1.75 -7.09
CA TYR A 147 7.95 1.38 -6.02
C TYR A 147 9.38 1.16 -6.53
N SER A 148 9.55 0.57 -7.72
CA SER A 148 10.87 0.38 -8.35
C SER A 148 11.52 1.71 -8.74
N VAL A 149 10.73 2.67 -9.24
CA VAL A 149 11.19 4.04 -9.52
C VAL A 149 11.57 4.77 -8.22
N TYR A 150 10.73 4.70 -7.18
CA TYR A 150 11.03 5.29 -5.88
C TYR A 150 12.29 4.71 -5.24
N PHE A 151 12.48 3.39 -5.30
CA PHE A 151 13.69 2.73 -4.81
C PHE A 151 14.94 3.19 -5.57
N THR A 152 14.85 3.33 -6.90
CA THR A 152 15.96 3.82 -7.74
C THR A 152 16.31 5.28 -7.42
N GLY A 153 15.30 6.14 -7.27
CA GLY A 153 15.50 7.56 -6.88
C GLY A 153 16.04 7.71 -5.45
N PHE A 154 15.59 6.86 -4.52
CA PHE A 154 16.13 6.80 -3.16
C PHE A 154 17.59 6.34 -3.15
N LEU A 155 17.93 5.25 -3.85
CA LEU A 155 19.30 4.76 -3.95
C LEU A 155 20.23 5.81 -4.57
N CYS A 156 19.79 6.47 -5.64
CA CYS A 156 20.55 7.52 -6.32
C CYS A 156 20.75 8.77 -5.45
N SER A 157 19.76 9.19 -4.66
CA SER A 157 19.92 10.34 -3.78
C SER A 157 20.74 9.98 -2.53
N ALA A 158 20.40 8.91 -1.83
CA ALA A 158 21.04 8.54 -0.56
C ALA A 158 22.54 8.21 -0.71
N SER A 159 22.93 7.42 -1.72
CA SER A 159 24.34 7.06 -1.93
C SER A 159 25.20 8.28 -2.28
N LEU A 160 24.75 9.08 -3.24
CA LEU A 160 25.51 10.20 -3.77
C LEU A 160 25.55 11.40 -2.80
N ILE A 161 24.51 11.63 -1.98
CA ILE A 161 24.54 12.62 -0.88
C ILE A 161 25.54 12.20 0.20
N GLY A 162 25.55 10.92 0.61
CA GLY A 162 26.52 10.41 1.57
C GLY A 162 27.96 10.57 1.10
N ILE A 163 28.20 10.36 -0.19
CA ILE A 163 29.52 10.56 -0.82
C ILE A 163 29.88 12.04 -0.92
N TRP A 164 28.94 12.93 -1.25
CA TRP A 164 29.19 14.39 -1.28
C TRP A 164 29.71 14.91 0.07
N PHE A 165 29.06 14.52 1.17
CA PHE A 165 29.53 14.84 2.52
C PHE A 165 30.87 14.15 2.86
N SER A 166 31.09 12.93 2.37
CA SER A 166 32.37 12.21 2.57
C SER A 166 33.55 12.88 1.85
N VAL A 167 33.32 13.51 0.68
CA VAL A 167 34.31 14.33 -0.02
C VAL A 167 34.52 15.66 0.69
N LEU A 168 33.45 16.36 1.07
CA LEU A 168 33.52 17.66 1.74
C LEU A 168 34.25 17.59 3.10
N PHE A 169 34.00 16.53 3.87
CA PHE A 169 34.57 16.32 5.20
C PHE A 169 35.67 15.24 5.22
N ALA A 170 36.34 15.00 4.09
CA ALA A 170 37.36 13.96 3.93
C ALA A 170 38.58 14.12 4.86
N CYS A 171 38.86 15.34 5.34
CA CYS A 171 40.01 15.66 6.17
C CYS A 171 39.65 16.54 7.37
N LYS A 172 40.43 16.43 8.45
CA LYS A 172 40.40 17.30 9.63
C LYS A 172 41.80 17.91 9.83
N PRO A 173 41.97 19.24 9.68
CA PRO A 173 40.98 20.22 9.23
C PRO A 173 40.57 20.05 7.76
N ILE A 174 39.43 20.62 7.37
CA ILE A 174 38.85 20.52 6.02
C ILE A 174 39.81 21.05 4.94
N ALA A 175 40.60 22.09 5.25
CA ALA A 175 41.57 22.69 4.34
C ALA A 175 42.63 21.69 3.81
N ALA A 176 43.01 20.69 4.60
CA ALA A 176 43.89 19.60 4.15
C ALA A 176 43.24 18.66 3.10
N GLY A 177 41.99 18.93 2.71
CA GLY A 177 41.35 18.38 1.52
C GLY A 177 42.08 18.81 0.23
N TRP A 178 42.47 20.07 0.12
CA TRP A 178 43.15 20.62 -1.06
C TRP A 178 44.57 21.12 -0.78
N ASP A 179 44.84 21.64 0.42
CA ASP A 179 46.15 22.16 0.81
C ASP A 179 47.13 21.02 1.12
N VAL A 180 48.12 20.87 0.24
CA VAL A 180 49.16 19.84 0.33
C VAL A 180 50.10 20.12 1.50
N ARG A 181 50.40 21.39 1.81
CA ARG A 181 51.26 21.79 2.93
C ARG A 181 50.59 21.43 4.26
N MET A 182 49.29 21.66 4.40
CA MET A 182 48.50 21.31 5.59
C MET A 182 48.23 19.80 5.74
N SER A 183 48.43 18.99 4.69
CA SER A 183 48.21 17.53 4.78
C SER A 183 49.19 16.83 5.73
N VAL A 184 50.39 17.40 5.95
CA VAL A 184 51.48 16.83 6.77
C VAL A 184 51.21 17.03 8.26
N GLY A 185 50.21 16.32 8.78
CA GLY A 185 49.75 16.38 10.17
C GLY A 185 48.23 16.35 10.33
N ALA A 186 47.48 16.51 9.23
CA ALA A 186 46.03 16.33 9.22
C ALA A 186 45.64 14.85 9.32
N THR A 187 44.41 14.58 9.78
CA THR A 187 43.81 13.24 9.69
C THR A 187 42.80 13.21 8.55
N CYS A 188 43.02 12.33 7.57
CA CYS A 188 42.19 12.21 6.37
C CYS A 188 41.68 10.78 6.18
N ILE A 189 40.49 10.66 5.60
CA ILE A 189 39.93 9.39 5.13
C ILE A 189 40.65 9.01 3.82
N ASN A 190 40.85 7.70 3.62
CA ASN A 190 41.42 7.16 2.38
C ASN A 190 40.53 7.56 1.18
N ARG A 191 41.08 8.32 0.22
CA ARG A 191 40.29 8.95 -0.87
C ARG A 191 39.89 7.98 -2.00
N PRO A 192 40.79 7.13 -2.55
CA PRO A 192 40.43 6.17 -3.61
C PRO A 192 39.15 5.34 -3.37
N PRO A 193 38.89 4.75 -2.18
CA PRO A 193 37.64 4.02 -1.94
C PRO A 193 36.37 4.87 -2.11
N ILE A 194 36.41 6.16 -1.77
CA ILE A 194 35.27 7.08 -1.91
C ILE A 194 34.94 7.27 -3.40
N TYR A 195 35.96 7.54 -4.21
CA TYR A 195 35.80 7.74 -5.66
C TYR A 195 35.41 6.46 -6.41
N ILE A 196 35.97 5.31 -6.03
CA ILE A 196 35.55 4.00 -6.60
C ILE A 196 34.09 3.71 -6.25
N THR A 197 33.67 3.99 -5.01
CA THR A 197 32.28 3.83 -4.55
C THR A 197 31.33 4.77 -5.30
N GLN A 198 31.74 6.02 -5.56
CA GLN A 198 31.00 6.98 -6.40
C GLN A 198 30.78 6.44 -7.82
N ALA A 199 31.83 5.97 -8.49
CA ALA A 199 31.72 5.46 -9.86
C ALA A 199 30.89 4.16 -9.92
N ALA A 200 30.98 3.30 -8.90
CA ALA A 200 30.19 2.08 -8.81
C ALA A 200 28.68 2.36 -8.60
N PHE A 201 28.29 3.21 -7.65
CA PHE A 201 26.88 3.61 -7.48
C PHE A 201 26.35 4.42 -8.68
N GLY A 202 27.21 5.18 -9.35
CA GLY A 202 26.94 5.76 -10.67
C GLY A 202 26.47 4.69 -11.67
N CYS A 203 27.33 3.72 -11.98
CA CYS A 203 27.02 2.63 -12.90
C CYS A 203 25.76 1.84 -12.50
N ILE A 204 25.59 1.49 -11.21
CA ILE A 204 24.43 0.74 -10.73
C ILE A 204 23.12 1.52 -10.98
N THR A 205 23.11 2.84 -10.69
CA THR A 205 21.93 3.67 -10.93
C THR A 205 21.65 3.89 -12.42
N ASP A 206 22.67 3.95 -13.27
CA ASP A 206 22.50 4.00 -14.74
C ASP A 206 21.90 2.70 -15.29
N VAL A 207 22.34 1.53 -14.81
CA VAL A 207 21.71 0.23 -15.16
C VAL A 207 20.25 0.20 -14.72
N MET A 208 19.93 0.64 -13.50
CA MET A 208 18.54 0.68 -13.02
C MET A 208 17.65 1.61 -13.87
N LEU A 209 18.14 2.81 -14.22
CA LEU A 209 17.42 3.76 -15.07
C LEU A 209 17.25 3.26 -16.52
N LEU A 210 18.19 2.46 -17.02
CA LEU A 210 18.07 1.82 -18.33
C LEU A 210 17.06 0.66 -18.32
N VAL A 211 17.04 -0.15 -17.25
CA VAL A 211 16.17 -1.32 -17.14
C VAL A 211 14.71 -0.94 -16.82
N LEU A 212 14.48 0.08 -15.98
CA LEU A 212 13.15 0.51 -15.53
C LEU A 212 12.07 0.59 -16.62
N PRO A 213 12.27 1.27 -17.77
CA PRO A 213 11.24 1.35 -18.81
C PRO A 213 11.02 0.04 -19.60
N ILE A 214 11.96 -0.91 -19.60
CA ILE A 214 11.92 -2.08 -20.50
C ILE A 214 10.63 -2.91 -20.38
N PRO A 215 10.14 -3.30 -19.19
CA PRO A 215 8.92 -4.12 -19.07
C PRO A 215 7.67 -3.39 -19.59
N THR A 216 7.55 -2.10 -19.28
CA THR A 216 6.46 -1.22 -19.75
C THR A 216 6.45 -1.08 -21.27
N VAL A 217 7.64 -1.13 -21.89
CA VAL A 217 7.82 -1.01 -23.34
C VAL A 217 7.53 -2.32 -24.08
N ILE A 218 8.00 -3.46 -23.57
CA ILE A 218 7.76 -4.77 -24.20
C ILE A 218 6.26 -5.12 -24.23
N GLY A 219 5.52 -4.76 -23.19
CA GLY A 219 4.07 -5.01 -23.11
C GLY A 219 3.20 -4.15 -24.02
N LEU A 220 3.74 -3.18 -24.77
CA LEU A 220 2.97 -2.13 -25.42
C LEU A 220 3.15 -2.10 -26.95
N GLN A 221 2.15 -2.62 -27.67
CA GLN A 221 2.13 -2.60 -29.13
C GLN A 221 2.05 -1.16 -29.68
N MET A 222 3.19 -0.56 -30.01
CA MET A 222 3.28 0.78 -30.59
C MET A 222 3.35 0.78 -32.13
N SER A 223 3.14 1.95 -32.74
CA SER A 223 3.50 2.22 -34.13
C SER A 223 5.02 2.41 -34.27
N THR A 224 5.57 2.20 -35.47
CA THR A 224 7.01 2.38 -35.75
C THR A 224 7.49 3.82 -35.50
N ARG A 225 6.64 4.83 -35.73
CA ARG A 225 6.94 6.24 -35.43
C ARG A 225 7.09 6.52 -33.93
N GLN A 226 6.29 5.88 -33.08
CA GLN A 226 6.44 5.95 -31.61
C GLN A 226 7.70 5.20 -31.15
N LYS A 227 7.96 4.02 -31.73
CA LYS A 227 9.14 3.19 -31.42
C LYS A 227 10.46 3.92 -31.66
N LEU A 228 10.55 4.82 -32.64
CA LEU A 228 11.78 5.55 -32.95
C LEU A 228 12.25 6.49 -31.81
N GLY A 229 11.36 7.32 -31.26
CA GLY A 229 11.73 8.22 -30.15
C GLY A 229 12.11 7.46 -28.87
N LEU A 230 11.47 6.31 -28.67
CA LEU A 230 11.75 5.39 -27.56
C LEU A 230 13.10 4.67 -27.74
N VAL A 231 13.45 4.26 -28.96
CA VAL A 231 14.79 3.77 -29.30
C VAL A 231 15.85 4.86 -29.10
N GLY A 232 15.54 6.13 -29.37
CA GLY A 232 16.42 7.26 -29.05
C GLY A 232 16.72 7.40 -27.55
N LEU A 233 15.70 7.26 -26.70
CA LEU A 233 15.85 7.24 -25.24
C LEU A 233 16.74 6.08 -24.77
N PHE A 234 16.50 4.87 -25.26
CA PHE A 234 17.34 3.71 -24.94
C PHE A 234 18.77 3.83 -25.47
N ALA A 235 18.97 4.41 -26.66
CA ALA A 235 20.30 4.58 -27.25
C ALA A 235 21.16 5.53 -26.42
N ILE A 236 20.65 6.72 -26.07
CA ILE A 236 21.41 7.68 -25.26
C ILE A 236 21.55 7.19 -23.81
N GLY A 237 20.54 6.53 -23.24
CA GLY A 237 20.66 5.83 -21.95
C GLY A 237 21.72 4.72 -21.93
N SER A 238 21.93 4.04 -23.06
CA SER A 238 23.02 3.05 -23.22
C SER A 238 24.38 3.74 -23.31
N ILE A 239 24.47 4.89 -23.99
CA ILE A 239 25.71 5.67 -24.07
C ILE A 239 26.10 6.20 -22.68
N THR A 240 25.17 6.76 -21.88
CA THR A 240 25.47 7.16 -20.48
C THR A 240 26.02 6.02 -19.64
N LEU A 241 25.46 4.81 -19.78
CA LEU A 241 25.97 3.64 -19.06
C LEU A 241 27.40 3.28 -19.50
N ILE A 242 27.69 3.33 -20.81
CA ILE A 242 29.04 3.10 -21.34
C ILE A 242 30.03 4.13 -20.78
N THR A 243 29.67 5.43 -20.73
CA THR A 243 30.57 6.46 -20.19
C THR A 243 30.83 6.30 -18.71
N SER A 244 29.81 5.94 -17.91
CA SER A 244 29.97 5.62 -16.49
C SER A 244 30.93 4.44 -16.26
N ILE A 245 30.85 3.39 -17.10
CA ILE A 245 31.73 2.22 -17.05
C ILE A 245 33.16 2.58 -17.47
N VAL A 246 33.34 3.31 -18.58
CA VAL A 246 34.68 3.73 -19.03
C VAL A 246 35.37 4.58 -17.97
N ARG A 247 34.66 5.53 -17.34
CA ARG A 247 35.22 6.29 -16.21
C ARG A 247 35.59 5.36 -15.05
N LEU A 248 34.75 4.40 -14.66
CA LEU A 248 35.08 3.45 -13.57
C LEU A 248 36.38 2.68 -13.88
N VAL A 249 36.56 2.22 -15.12
CA VAL A 249 37.77 1.50 -15.55
C VAL A 249 39.03 2.38 -15.53
N LEU A 250 38.94 3.64 -16.00
CA LEU A 250 40.07 4.57 -16.00
C LEU A 250 40.41 5.10 -14.59
N LEU A 251 39.40 5.27 -13.74
CA LEU A 251 39.56 5.79 -12.38
C LEU A 251 40.34 4.83 -11.46
N LEU A 252 40.18 3.52 -11.65
CA LEU A 252 40.83 2.48 -10.84
C LEU A 252 42.38 2.58 -10.83
N PRO A 253 43.09 2.58 -11.97
CA PRO A 253 44.55 2.78 -11.99
C PRO A 253 44.94 4.21 -11.60
N SER A 254 44.25 5.23 -12.10
CA SER A 254 44.63 6.64 -11.88
C SER A 254 44.61 7.08 -10.42
N LEU A 255 43.80 6.43 -9.57
CA LEU A 255 43.80 6.66 -8.12
C LEU A 255 44.96 5.98 -7.37
N SER A 256 45.57 4.94 -7.96
CA SER A 256 46.72 4.23 -7.39
C SER A 256 48.07 4.76 -7.88
N ASN A 257 48.08 5.55 -8.97
CA ASN A 257 49.29 6.20 -9.47
C ASN A 257 49.72 7.34 -8.51
N PRO A 258 51.03 7.52 -8.27
CA PRO A 258 51.52 8.67 -7.50
C PRO A 258 51.38 9.99 -8.29
N ASP A 259 51.34 9.91 -9.62
CA ASP A 259 51.18 11.04 -10.53
C ASP A 259 49.70 11.29 -10.86
N GLN A 260 48.97 11.86 -9.89
CA GLN A 260 47.53 12.05 -10.01
C GLN A 260 47.15 13.21 -10.93
N SER A 261 47.95 14.28 -11.04
CA SER A 261 47.65 15.43 -11.92
C SER A 261 47.73 15.11 -13.42
N TRP A 262 48.56 14.13 -13.79
CA TRP A 262 48.55 13.53 -15.13
C TRP A 262 47.42 12.49 -15.26
N SER A 263 47.41 11.48 -14.38
CA SER A 263 46.53 10.30 -14.52
C SER A 263 45.03 10.61 -14.39
N LEU A 264 44.65 11.66 -13.64
CA LEU A 264 43.25 12.02 -13.42
C LEU A 264 42.67 12.87 -14.55
N ALA A 265 43.50 13.49 -15.40
CA ALA A 265 43.06 14.46 -16.40
C ALA A 265 42.09 13.85 -17.43
N GLU A 266 42.40 12.66 -17.98
CA GLU A 266 41.47 11.93 -18.84
C GLU A 266 40.15 11.60 -18.11
N GLY A 267 40.23 11.16 -16.86
CA GLY A 267 39.06 10.91 -16.00
C GLY A 267 38.18 12.15 -15.82
N CYS A 268 38.77 13.33 -15.69
CA CYS A 268 38.06 14.61 -15.63
C CYS A 268 37.35 14.98 -16.94
N LEU A 269 37.80 14.49 -18.11
CA LEU A 269 37.04 14.65 -19.35
C LEU A 269 35.75 13.81 -19.31
N TRP A 270 35.87 12.52 -18.95
CA TRP A 270 34.73 11.61 -18.84
C TRP A 270 33.66 12.05 -17.84
N VAL A 271 34.06 12.75 -16.77
CA VAL A 271 33.14 13.39 -15.80
C VAL A 271 32.24 14.43 -16.46
N ILE A 272 32.74 15.23 -17.40
CA ILE A 272 31.93 16.23 -18.12
C ILE A 272 31.04 15.57 -19.19
N ILE A 273 31.60 14.59 -19.91
CA ILE A 273 30.86 13.79 -20.91
C ILE A 273 29.62 13.15 -20.27
N GLU A 274 29.77 12.49 -19.12
CA GLU A 274 28.67 11.87 -18.37
C GLU A 274 27.64 12.90 -17.88
N ALA A 275 28.08 14.07 -17.36
CA ALA A 275 27.18 15.14 -16.94
C ALA A 275 26.33 15.68 -18.10
N ASN A 276 26.95 15.97 -19.24
CA ASN A 276 26.27 16.48 -20.44
C ASN A 276 25.30 15.44 -21.02
N LEU A 277 25.69 14.16 -21.08
CA LEU A 277 24.84 13.07 -21.55
C LEU A 277 23.64 12.81 -20.62
N LEU A 278 23.80 12.92 -19.30
CA LEU A 278 22.68 12.81 -18.36
C LEU A 278 21.67 13.95 -18.54
N ILE A 279 22.13 15.19 -18.80
CA ILE A 279 21.26 16.33 -19.13
C ILE A 279 20.56 16.11 -20.48
N MET A 280 21.27 15.66 -21.52
CA MET A 280 20.66 15.30 -22.81
C MET A 280 19.59 14.20 -22.65
N CYS A 281 19.88 13.16 -21.87
CA CYS A 281 18.98 12.04 -21.62
C CYS A 281 17.69 12.49 -20.90
N GLY A 282 17.82 13.31 -19.84
CA GLY A 282 16.67 13.93 -19.15
C GLY A 282 15.85 14.88 -20.02
N SER A 283 16.38 15.35 -21.15
CA SER A 283 15.71 16.21 -22.12
C SER A 283 15.04 15.48 -23.30
N LEU A 284 15.31 14.18 -23.50
CA LEU A 284 14.72 13.40 -24.59
C LEU A 284 13.18 13.25 -24.57
N PRO A 285 12.49 13.13 -23.42
CA PRO A 285 11.04 12.92 -23.41
C PRO A 285 10.23 13.99 -24.17
N THR A 286 10.63 15.26 -24.04
CA THR A 286 9.96 16.40 -24.71
C THR A 286 10.32 16.53 -26.18
N LEU A 287 11.47 15.99 -26.62
CA LEU A 287 11.99 16.14 -27.98
C LEU A 287 11.01 15.60 -29.03
N ARG A 288 10.26 14.53 -28.71
CA ARG A 288 9.17 14.02 -29.57
C ARG A 288 8.09 15.08 -29.84
N VAL A 289 7.74 15.86 -28.81
CA VAL A 289 6.70 16.89 -28.88
C VAL A 289 7.23 18.16 -29.54
N PHE A 290 8.49 18.53 -29.28
CA PHE A 290 9.19 19.58 -30.01
C PHE A 290 9.19 19.32 -31.52
N LEU A 291 9.70 18.16 -31.96
CA LEU A 291 9.83 17.81 -33.37
C LEU A 291 8.48 17.72 -34.09
N LYS A 292 7.42 17.23 -33.43
CA LYS A 292 6.05 17.20 -33.99
C LYS A 292 5.55 18.61 -34.36
N ASN A 293 5.80 19.60 -33.51
CA ASN A 293 5.23 20.94 -33.65
C ASN A 293 6.13 21.90 -34.44
N VAL A 294 7.44 21.86 -34.22
CA VAL A 294 8.41 22.79 -34.83
C VAL A 294 8.95 22.27 -36.17
N ALA A 295 9.04 20.95 -36.35
CA ALA A 295 9.63 20.32 -37.53
C ALA A 295 8.81 19.15 -38.11
N PRO A 296 7.48 19.29 -38.35
CA PRO A 296 6.62 18.17 -38.77
C PRO A 296 7.08 17.47 -40.06
N ARG A 297 7.78 18.17 -40.95
CA ARG A 297 8.39 17.59 -42.17
C ARG A 297 9.48 16.55 -41.85
N VAL A 298 10.19 16.67 -40.74
CA VAL A 298 11.21 15.70 -40.28
C VAL A 298 10.57 14.40 -39.78
N LEU A 299 9.32 14.46 -39.28
CA LEU A 299 8.53 13.27 -38.91
C LEU A 299 7.80 12.61 -40.09
N GLY A 300 7.94 13.15 -41.30
CA GLY A 300 7.56 12.48 -42.54
C GLY A 300 6.07 12.57 -42.94
N ASP A 301 5.34 13.58 -42.45
CA ASP A 301 4.00 13.86 -42.96
C ASP A 301 4.07 14.53 -44.34
N LYS A 302 4.03 13.69 -45.38
CA LYS A 302 3.84 14.11 -46.78
C LYS A 302 2.43 14.68 -46.93
N SER A 303 2.32 16.01 -46.94
CA SER A 303 1.06 16.71 -47.23
C SER A 303 0.52 16.28 -48.59
N THR A 304 -0.64 15.63 -48.63
CA THR A 304 -1.31 15.21 -49.86
C THR A 304 -1.61 16.43 -50.73
N ARG A 305 -0.85 16.57 -51.83
CA ARG A 305 -0.97 17.67 -52.79
C ARG A 305 -2.28 17.53 -53.57
N LYS A 306 -3.36 18.17 -53.11
CA LYS A 306 -4.58 18.30 -53.92
C LYS A 306 -4.26 19.13 -55.18
N GLY A 307 -4.72 18.63 -56.32
CA GLY A 307 -4.66 19.37 -57.58
C GLY A 307 -5.65 20.55 -57.58
N SER A 308 -5.38 21.51 -58.46
CA SER A 308 -6.27 22.62 -58.78
C SER A 308 -7.42 22.18 -59.67
N GLU A 309 -8.64 22.59 -59.35
CA GLU A 309 -9.70 22.79 -60.34
C GLU A 309 -10.64 23.88 -59.82
N GLU A 310 -11.14 24.71 -60.72
CA GLU A 310 -11.96 25.88 -60.40
C GLU A 310 -13.45 25.52 -60.49
N GLN A 311 -14.28 26.01 -59.56
CA GLN A 311 -15.41 26.86 -59.97
C GLN A 311 -16.11 27.59 -58.81
N SER A 312 -16.54 28.80 -59.16
CA SER A 312 -17.58 29.67 -58.60
C SER A 312 -18.49 29.14 -57.47
N GLY A 313 -18.75 30.01 -56.48
CA GLY A 313 -20.13 30.26 -56.08
C GLY A 313 -20.45 30.21 -54.59
N SER A 314 -20.92 31.35 -54.07
CA SER A 314 -21.64 31.53 -52.80
C SER A 314 -20.91 31.21 -51.48
N ALA A 315 -20.98 32.15 -50.54
CA ALA A 315 -20.57 31.90 -49.17
C ALA A 315 -21.64 31.09 -48.43
N ASN A 316 -21.23 30.08 -47.66
CA ASN A 316 -22.05 29.51 -46.59
C ASN A 316 -21.16 28.99 -45.47
N PHE A 317 -21.52 29.29 -44.22
CA PHE A 317 -20.71 29.00 -43.03
C PHE A 317 -20.93 27.54 -42.57
N GLY A 318 -20.28 26.59 -43.26
CA GLY A 318 -20.49 25.16 -43.07
C GLY A 318 -19.72 24.56 -41.89
N LEU A 319 -20.37 24.39 -40.74
CA LEU A 319 -19.83 23.66 -39.58
C LEU A 319 -19.75 22.15 -39.88
N HIS A 320 -18.59 21.68 -40.36
CA HIS A 320 -18.36 20.26 -40.61
C HIS A 320 -18.10 19.47 -39.32
N THR A 321 -19.15 18.91 -38.73
CA THR A 321 -19.01 17.80 -37.77
C THR A 321 -18.71 16.49 -38.52
N PHE A 322 -17.82 15.67 -37.97
CA PHE A 322 -17.50 14.35 -38.49
C PHE A 322 -17.41 13.31 -37.37
N GLY A 323 -18.48 12.52 -37.21
CA GLY A 323 -18.34 11.15 -36.71
C GLY A 323 -17.79 10.27 -37.84
N GLY A 324 -16.76 9.47 -37.58
CA GLY A 324 -16.04 8.78 -38.66
C GLY A 324 -15.02 7.74 -38.20
N SER A 325 -15.52 6.62 -37.66
CA SER A 325 -14.93 5.26 -37.65
C SER A 325 -13.40 5.02 -37.65
N ASN A 326 -12.99 4.13 -36.73
CA ASN A 326 -11.97 3.09 -36.94
C ASN A 326 -10.48 3.49 -37.06
N GLY A 327 -9.88 3.71 -35.90
CA GLY A 327 -8.47 3.35 -35.66
C GLY A 327 -8.23 3.20 -34.14
N PRO A 328 -7.76 2.05 -33.63
CA PRO A 328 -7.51 1.89 -32.19
C PRO A 328 -6.32 2.76 -31.77
N ARG A 329 -6.60 3.95 -31.23
CA ARG A 329 -5.57 4.85 -30.66
C ARG A 329 -4.86 4.12 -29.52
N ARG A 330 -3.59 3.80 -29.72
CA ARG A 330 -2.79 2.99 -28.78
C ARG A 330 -2.33 3.86 -27.60
N LYS A 331 -2.47 3.28 -26.40
CA LYS A 331 -2.30 3.84 -25.04
C LYS A 331 -1.13 4.82 -24.81
N PHE A 332 -0.10 4.78 -25.64
CA PHE A 332 1.10 5.60 -25.53
C PHE A 332 0.93 7.06 -25.97
N ASP A 333 0.05 7.36 -26.94
CA ASP A 333 -0.24 8.76 -27.28
C ASP A 333 -1.13 9.40 -26.21
N THR A 334 -2.09 8.65 -25.68
CA THR A 334 -2.96 9.09 -24.58
C THR A 334 -2.18 9.44 -23.31
N LEU A 335 -1.07 8.75 -23.00
CA LEU A 335 -0.25 9.06 -21.83
C LEU A 335 0.53 10.38 -21.95
N VAL A 336 0.96 10.77 -23.15
CA VAL A 336 1.60 12.08 -23.40
C VAL A 336 0.55 13.20 -23.41
N GLU A 337 -0.69 12.90 -23.81
CA GLU A 337 -1.80 13.85 -23.79
C GLU A 337 -2.32 14.07 -22.36
N LEU A 338 -2.48 12.99 -21.57
CA LEU A 338 -2.91 13.00 -20.16
C LEU A 338 -1.92 13.67 -19.18
N GLU A 339 -0.66 13.87 -19.56
CA GLU A 339 0.31 14.59 -18.72
C GLU A 339 -0.07 16.08 -18.50
N HIS A 340 -1.04 16.62 -19.24
CA HIS A 340 -1.45 18.03 -19.16
C HIS A 340 -2.29 18.39 -17.91
N ASP A 341 -3.35 17.64 -17.57
CA ASP A 341 -4.37 18.16 -16.64
C ASP A 341 -4.13 17.87 -15.14
N THR A 342 -3.36 16.84 -14.79
CA THR A 342 -3.17 16.46 -13.37
C THR A 342 -1.77 16.81 -12.85
N HIS A 343 -1.64 17.98 -12.20
CA HIS A 343 -0.88 18.23 -10.95
C HIS A 343 -0.64 19.74 -10.74
N PHE A 344 -1.65 20.43 -10.20
CA PHE A 344 -1.46 21.72 -9.51
C PHE A 344 -2.36 21.75 -8.27
N ASN A 345 -2.01 22.61 -7.29
CA ASN A 345 -2.59 22.74 -5.95
C ASN A 345 -2.27 21.63 -4.92
N ARG A 346 -1.08 21.75 -4.32
CA ARG A 346 -0.89 21.64 -2.86
C ARG A 346 0.10 22.73 -2.42
N ILE A 347 -0.12 23.30 -1.22
CA ILE A 347 0.74 24.28 -0.52
C ILE A 347 0.82 25.69 -1.15
N PHE A 348 -0.07 26.62 -0.74
CA PHE A 348 0.28 27.77 0.13
C PHE A 348 -0.97 28.57 0.62
N THR A 349 -1.05 28.73 1.94
CA THR A 349 -1.72 29.75 2.79
C THR A 349 -2.90 30.63 2.33
N PHE A 350 -4.02 30.49 3.07
CA PHE A 350 -4.58 31.49 4.01
C PHE A 350 -5.38 32.74 3.55
N SER A 351 -6.66 32.77 3.94
CA SER A 351 -7.52 33.90 4.36
C SER A 351 -7.73 35.16 3.49
N HIS A 352 -8.96 35.31 2.97
CA HIS A 352 -9.78 36.47 3.33
C HIS A 352 -11.30 36.18 3.28
N SER A 353 -12.11 37.07 3.87
CA SER A 353 -13.53 36.87 4.14
C SER A 353 -14.50 37.50 3.13
N ILE A 354 -15.58 36.76 2.84
CA ILE A 354 -16.96 37.20 2.56
C ILE A 354 -17.17 38.71 2.31
N ASN A 355 -17.52 39.08 1.07
CA ASN A 355 -18.88 39.56 0.78
C ASN A 355 -19.19 39.59 -0.72
N MET A 356 -20.39 39.14 -1.11
CA MET A 356 -20.98 39.45 -2.43
C MET A 356 -22.49 39.53 -2.31
N SER A 357 -23.03 40.72 -2.57
CA SER A 357 -24.46 40.96 -2.74
C SER A 357 -24.79 41.09 -4.22
N ILE A 358 -26.01 40.70 -4.61
CA ILE A 358 -26.60 40.89 -5.95
C ILE A 358 -25.91 40.07 -7.06
N THR A 359 -26.48 38.91 -7.38
CA THR A 359 -26.27 38.23 -8.66
C THR A 359 -27.37 38.61 -9.66
N ARG A 360 -26.98 39.19 -10.80
CA ARG A 360 -27.80 39.11 -12.02
C ARG A 360 -27.80 37.66 -12.51
N ILE A 361 -28.89 37.25 -13.17
CA ILE A 361 -28.93 36.02 -13.95
C ILE A 361 -28.40 36.36 -15.34
N GLU A 362 -27.20 35.90 -15.67
CA GLU A 362 -26.75 35.81 -17.06
C GLU A 362 -27.17 34.43 -17.59
N ILE A 363 -27.86 34.42 -18.73
CA ILE A 363 -28.27 33.20 -19.43
C ILE A 363 -27.23 32.94 -20.52
N ASP A 364 -26.55 31.82 -20.40
CA ASP A 364 -25.65 31.27 -21.42
C ASP A 364 -26.46 30.79 -22.64
N PRO A 365 -26.26 31.38 -23.83
CA PRO A 365 -27.02 31.01 -25.03
C PRO A 365 -26.61 29.66 -25.62
N GLU A 366 -25.49 29.05 -25.21
CA GLU A 366 -25.02 27.75 -25.73
C GLU A 366 -25.41 26.56 -24.84
N GLY A 367 -26.00 26.82 -23.66
CA GLY A 367 -26.71 25.82 -22.85
C GLY A 367 -25.83 24.94 -21.97
N ASP A 368 -24.59 25.36 -21.71
CA ASP A 368 -23.59 24.58 -20.97
C ASP A 368 -23.56 24.92 -19.46
N THR A 369 -24.52 25.69 -18.94
CA THR A 369 -24.61 26.04 -17.50
C THR A 369 -25.77 25.38 -16.76
N LEU A 370 -25.40 24.52 -15.80
CA LEU A 370 -26.29 24.10 -14.72
C LEU A 370 -26.59 25.31 -13.81
N VAL A 371 -27.77 25.88 -13.96
CA VAL A 371 -28.26 26.98 -13.09
C VAL A 371 -29.16 26.38 -12.01
N ILE A 372 -28.83 26.69 -10.74
CA ILE A 372 -29.71 26.44 -9.60
C ILE A 372 -30.60 27.67 -9.46
N VAL A 373 -31.88 27.55 -9.77
CA VAL A 373 -32.82 28.68 -9.73
C VAL A 373 -33.39 28.82 -8.31
N PRO A 374 -33.23 29.97 -7.64
CA PRO A 374 -33.88 30.21 -6.35
C PRO A 374 -35.40 30.39 -6.56
N VAL A 375 -36.19 29.72 -5.71
CA VAL A 375 -37.66 29.79 -5.78
C VAL A 375 -38.13 31.24 -5.56
N LYS A 376 -38.84 31.79 -6.54
CA LYS A 376 -39.55 33.06 -6.39
C LYS A 376 -40.96 32.76 -5.87
N PRO A 377 -41.39 33.33 -4.74
CA PRO A 377 -42.74 33.08 -4.21
C PRO A 377 -43.80 33.69 -5.14
N THR A 378 -44.49 32.84 -5.90
CA THR A 378 -45.61 33.24 -6.76
C THR A 378 -46.84 33.51 -5.90
N SER A 379 -47.28 34.77 -5.85
CA SER A 379 -48.38 35.21 -5.01
C SER A 379 -49.74 34.82 -5.59
N THR A 380 -50.31 33.69 -5.17
CA THR A 380 -51.76 33.41 -5.24
C THR A 380 -52.17 32.57 -4.03
N GLN A 381 -53.39 32.76 -3.53
CA GLN A 381 -53.79 32.36 -2.18
C GLN A 381 -54.24 30.88 -2.07
N SER A 382 -53.74 30.17 -1.06
CA SER A 382 -54.51 29.19 -0.24
C SER A 382 -53.65 28.70 0.93
N GLU A 383 -54.28 28.39 2.07
CA GLU A 383 -53.57 27.97 3.28
C GLU A 383 -53.22 26.48 3.24
N THR A 384 -51.92 26.15 3.29
CA THR A 384 -51.38 24.83 3.64
C THR A 384 -49.99 25.00 4.27
N PRO A 385 -49.49 24.06 5.09
CA PRO A 385 -48.20 24.22 5.77
C PRO A 385 -47.03 24.28 4.77
N ASN A 386 -45.99 25.03 5.15
CA ASN A 386 -44.78 25.35 4.37
C ASN A 386 -44.45 24.32 3.27
N PRO A 387 -44.45 24.70 1.97
CA PRO A 387 -44.06 23.78 0.91
C PRO A 387 -42.58 23.34 1.10
N PRO A 388 -42.24 22.10 0.73
CA PRO A 388 -40.85 21.63 0.82
C PRO A 388 -39.92 22.44 -0.10
N ASP A 389 -38.63 22.49 0.23
CA ASP A 389 -37.58 23.19 -0.54
C ASP A 389 -37.38 22.58 -1.94
N GLU A 390 -38.26 22.90 -2.90
CA GLU A 390 -38.15 22.45 -4.29
C GLU A 390 -36.93 23.13 -4.97
N LYS A 391 -35.96 22.32 -5.40
CA LYS A 391 -34.72 22.80 -6.04
C LYS A 391 -34.71 22.48 -7.52
N HIS A 392 -34.85 23.53 -8.34
CA HIS A 392 -34.84 23.40 -9.79
C HIS A 392 -33.42 23.43 -10.35
N PHE A 393 -33.09 22.44 -11.19
CA PHE A 393 -31.83 22.32 -11.91
C PHE A 393 -32.07 22.44 -13.41
N LEU A 394 -31.72 23.58 -14.01
CA LEU A 394 -31.75 23.73 -15.47
C LEU A 394 -30.57 22.96 -16.09
N CYS A 395 -30.81 22.11 -17.09
CA CYS A 395 -29.77 21.27 -17.69
C CYS A 395 -30.03 20.95 -19.18
N SER A 396 -28.99 20.50 -19.90
CA SER A 396 -29.05 20.19 -21.32
C SER A 396 -29.70 18.82 -21.56
N LYS A 397 -30.89 18.82 -22.19
CA LYS A 397 -31.58 17.60 -22.64
C LYS A 397 -30.65 16.67 -23.43
N LYS A 398 -29.77 17.21 -24.28
CA LYS A 398 -28.83 16.42 -25.11
C LYS A 398 -27.78 15.69 -24.28
N HIS A 399 -27.16 16.37 -23.30
CA HIS A 399 -26.18 15.74 -22.43
C HIS A 399 -26.84 14.71 -21.51
N LEU A 400 -28.03 15.02 -20.98
CA LEU A 400 -28.80 14.10 -20.15
C LEU A 400 -29.25 12.84 -20.92
N THR A 401 -29.80 12.96 -22.14
CA THR A 401 -30.20 11.79 -22.94
C THR A 401 -29.03 11.00 -23.52
N LEU A 402 -27.86 11.61 -23.72
CA LEU A 402 -26.64 10.90 -24.13
C LEU A 402 -26.07 10.04 -22.99
N ALA A 403 -26.13 10.52 -21.76
CA ALA A 403 -25.52 9.87 -20.60
C ALA A 403 -26.46 8.93 -19.81
N SER A 404 -27.77 9.18 -19.81
CA SER A 404 -28.76 8.43 -19.02
C SER A 404 -29.69 7.60 -19.91
N ARG A 405 -29.67 6.26 -19.75
CA ARG A 405 -30.59 5.38 -20.48
C ARG A 405 -32.05 5.63 -20.07
N ARG A 406 -32.32 6.03 -18.80
CA ARG A 406 -33.67 6.39 -18.32
C ARG A 406 -34.17 7.67 -19.00
N ALA A 407 -33.35 8.72 -19.05
CA ALA A 407 -33.68 9.97 -19.73
C ALA A 407 -33.90 9.77 -21.23
N ALA A 408 -33.05 9.00 -21.91
CA ALA A 408 -33.21 8.68 -23.33
C ALA A 408 -34.59 8.06 -23.62
N LYS A 409 -35.00 7.06 -22.82
CA LYS A 409 -36.32 6.43 -22.91
C LYS A 409 -37.44 7.46 -22.65
N LEU A 410 -37.39 8.18 -21.53
CA LEU A 410 -38.40 9.16 -21.15
C LEU A 410 -38.63 10.20 -22.27
N PHE A 411 -37.56 10.86 -22.72
CA PHE A 411 -37.64 11.92 -23.72
C PHE A 411 -37.91 11.45 -25.15
N SER A 412 -37.98 10.13 -25.38
CA SER A 412 -38.44 9.50 -26.64
C SER A 412 -39.91 9.05 -26.59
N SER A 413 -40.56 9.16 -25.43
CA SER A 413 -41.90 8.64 -25.14
C SER A 413 -43.01 9.68 -25.36
N GLN A 414 -44.26 9.27 -25.08
CA GLN A 414 -45.44 10.13 -25.05
C GLN A 414 -45.83 10.60 -23.62
N PHE A 415 -44.96 10.43 -22.61
CA PHE A 415 -45.22 10.91 -21.25
C PHE A 415 -45.23 12.45 -21.18
N LYS A 416 -45.90 13.02 -20.17
CA LYS A 416 -46.09 14.48 -20.05
C LYS A 416 -44.74 15.21 -19.95
N GLU A 417 -43.80 14.64 -19.22
CA GLU A 417 -42.43 15.10 -19.00
C GLU A 417 -41.61 15.15 -20.31
N ALA A 418 -42.02 14.40 -21.34
CA ALA A 418 -41.42 14.43 -22.67
C ALA A 418 -41.93 15.58 -23.56
N SER A 419 -43.09 16.16 -23.20
CA SER A 419 -43.64 17.36 -23.86
C SER A 419 -42.97 18.65 -23.35
N VAL A 420 -43.14 19.74 -24.08
CA VAL A 420 -42.61 21.08 -23.73
C VAL A 420 -43.74 21.86 -23.06
N GLU A 421 -43.48 22.45 -21.88
CA GLU A 421 -44.46 23.29 -21.19
C GLU A 421 -44.43 24.75 -21.71
N SER A 422 -45.31 25.61 -21.19
CA SER A 422 -45.55 26.97 -21.72
C SER A 422 -44.37 27.94 -21.59
N ASP A 423 -43.31 27.57 -20.87
CA ASP A 423 -42.06 28.31 -20.75
C ASP A 423 -41.01 27.92 -21.82
N GLY A 424 -41.31 26.92 -22.66
CA GLY A 424 -40.39 26.40 -23.67
C GLY A 424 -39.41 25.34 -23.15
N LEU A 425 -39.57 24.86 -21.91
CA LEU A 425 -38.71 23.88 -21.28
C LEU A 425 -39.40 22.52 -21.09
N HIS A 426 -38.60 21.50 -20.76
CA HIS A 426 -39.10 20.20 -20.31
C HIS A 426 -39.00 20.12 -18.79
N HIS A 427 -40.11 19.81 -18.12
CA HIS A 427 -40.16 19.63 -16.67
C HIS A 427 -40.24 18.14 -16.32
N TRP A 428 -39.22 17.64 -15.61
CA TRP A 428 -39.18 16.29 -15.07
C TRP A 428 -39.02 16.37 -13.56
N LYS A 429 -40.09 16.07 -12.82
CA LYS A 429 -40.09 16.06 -11.36
C LYS A 429 -39.59 14.71 -10.83
N PHE A 430 -38.82 14.76 -9.76
CA PHE A 430 -38.36 13.62 -8.98
C PHE A 430 -38.97 13.69 -7.58
N GLU A 431 -39.26 12.53 -6.99
CA GLU A 431 -39.73 12.45 -5.61
C GLU A 431 -38.60 12.79 -4.63
N ALA A 432 -38.94 13.16 -3.39
CA ALA A 432 -38.02 13.65 -2.36
C ALA A 432 -37.06 12.58 -1.78
N ILE A 433 -36.80 11.50 -2.53
CA ILE A 433 -35.95 10.36 -2.19
C ILE A 433 -34.47 10.72 -2.39
N PHE A 434 -34.14 11.59 -3.37
CA PHE A 434 -32.77 11.87 -3.75
C PHE A 434 -32.16 13.10 -3.05
N ASN A 435 -30.95 12.91 -2.50
CA ASN A 435 -30.14 14.00 -1.98
C ASN A 435 -29.76 14.99 -3.11
N HIS A 436 -30.19 16.24 -2.97
CA HIS A 436 -29.96 17.29 -3.97
C HIS A 436 -28.48 17.63 -4.19
N GLU A 437 -27.58 17.37 -3.23
CA GLU A 437 -26.13 17.51 -3.45
C GLU A 437 -25.60 16.41 -4.37
N ALA A 438 -25.98 15.16 -4.11
CA ALA A 438 -25.63 14.01 -4.94
C ALA A 438 -26.18 14.17 -6.37
N PHE A 439 -27.43 14.61 -6.51
CA PHE A 439 -28.07 14.86 -7.81
C PHE A 439 -27.35 15.96 -8.59
N ALA A 440 -26.96 17.05 -7.92
CA ALA A 440 -26.16 18.12 -8.52
C ALA A 440 -24.76 17.64 -8.95
N LEU A 441 -24.15 16.67 -8.24
CA LEU A 441 -22.87 16.08 -8.64
C LEU A 441 -23.01 15.17 -9.87
N VAL A 442 -24.04 14.31 -9.92
CA VAL A 442 -24.32 13.47 -11.11
C VAL A 442 -24.60 14.35 -12.34
N LEU A 443 -25.45 15.38 -12.21
CA LEU A 443 -25.69 16.33 -13.30
C LEU A 443 -24.41 17.05 -13.75
N LYS A 444 -23.56 17.51 -12.82
CA LYS A 444 -22.26 18.13 -13.17
C LYS A 444 -21.36 17.19 -13.96
N ILE A 445 -21.30 15.90 -13.58
CA ILE A 445 -20.51 14.89 -14.30
C ILE A 445 -21.07 14.70 -15.72
N ILE A 446 -22.38 14.52 -15.87
CA ILE A 446 -23.08 14.40 -17.16
C ILE A 446 -22.82 15.61 -18.08
N HIS A 447 -22.64 16.81 -17.51
CA HIS A 447 -22.36 18.06 -18.23
C HIS A 447 -20.87 18.44 -18.24
N GLY A 448 -19.95 17.49 -18.02
CA GLY A 448 -18.51 17.72 -18.12
C GLY A 448 -17.90 18.68 -17.09
N LYS A 449 -18.64 19.10 -16.05
CA LYS A 449 -18.22 20.10 -15.06
C LYS A 449 -17.32 19.52 -13.95
N THR A 450 -16.28 18.81 -14.37
CA THR A 450 -15.37 18.02 -13.52
C THR A 450 -14.70 18.84 -12.40
N ARG A 451 -14.39 20.13 -12.63
CA ARG A 451 -13.77 21.04 -11.65
C ARG A 451 -14.60 21.22 -10.36
N GLY A 452 -15.92 20.98 -10.42
CA GLY A 452 -16.83 21.10 -9.28
C GLY A 452 -17.17 19.79 -8.58
N ILE A 453 -16.41 18.72 -8.83
CA ILE A 453 -16.60 17.36 -8.30
C ILE A 453 -15.54 17.07 -7.21
N PRO A 454 -15.92 16.54 -6.02
CA PRO A 454 -14.97 16.25 -4.96
C PRO A 454 -14.06 15.06 -5.33
N ARG A 455 -12.79 15.11 -4.94
CA ARG A 455 -11.84 13.98 -5.13
C ARG A 455 -12.06 12.81 -4.17
N THR A 456 -12.82 13.04 -3.10
CA THR A 456 -13.13 12.10 -2.01
C THR A 456 -14.54 12.38 -1.50
N THR A 457 -15.40 11.37 -1.42
CA THR A 457 -16.78 11.47 -0.93
C THR A 457 -16.93 10.87 0.46
N LYS A 458 -17.90 11.35 1.24
CA LYS A 458 -18.41 10.62 2.43
C LYS A 458 -19.21 9.40 1.96
N LEU A 459 -19.32 8.37 2.79
CA LEU A 459 -20.02 7.13 2.42
C LEU A 459 -21.52 7.33 2.17
N ASP A 460 -22.21 8.18 2.96
CA ASP A 460 -23.61 8.54 2.69
C ASP A 460 -23.77 9.17 1.30
N LEU A 461 -22.98 10.21 1.00
CA LEU A 461 -23.03 10.90 -0.29
C LEU A 461 -22.65 9.97 -1.47
N LEU A 462 -21.75 9.00 -1.26
CA LEU A 462 -21.40 8.01 -2.27
C LEU A 462 -22.57 7.05 -2.55
N ALA A 463 -23.29 6.62 -1.51
CA ALA A 463 -24.48 5.79 -1.65
C ALA A 463 -25.66 6.56 -2.27
N ASP A 464 -25.84 7.83 -1.92
CA ASP A 464 -26.82 8.72 -2.57
C ASP A 464 -26.51 8.87 -4.07
N ILE A 465 -25.24 9.07 -4.44
CA ILE A 465 -24.82 9.11 -5.85
C ILE A 465 -25.06 7.76 -6.53
N ALA A 466 -24.75 6.63 -5.88
CA ALA A 466 -25.01 5.30 -6.44
C ALA A 466 -26.51 5.07 -6.70
N ALA A 467 -27.39 5.43 -5.77
CA ALA A 467 -28.84 5.34 -5.93
C ALA A 467 -29.35 6.16 -7.15
N ILE A 468 -28.82 7.37 -7.34
CA ILE A 468 -29.17 8.24 -8.48
C ILE A 468 -28.61 7.69 -9.80
N VAL A 469 -27.42 7.10 -9.79
CA VAL A 469 -26.78 6.54 -11.00
C VAL A 469 -27.47 5.26 -11.49
N ASP A 470 -27.94 4.42 -10.57
CA ASP A 470 -28.73 3.21 -10.87
C ASP A 470 -30.11 3.59 -11.45
N ASP A 471 -30.86 4.50 -10.80
CA ASP A 471 -32.13 5.02 -11.32
C ASP A 471 -31.98 5.68 -12.70
N LEU A 472 -31.05 6.63 -12.85
CA LEU A 472 -30.82 7.29 -14.13
C LEU A 472 -30.18 6.36 -15.17
N GLN A 473 -29.68 5.18 -14.78
CA GLN A 473 -28.96 4.24 -15.64
C GLN A 473 -27.82 4.95 -16.38
N CYS A 474 -26.95 5.66 -15.64
CA CYS A 474 -25.88 6.52 -16.19
C CYS A 474 -24.45 6.11 -15.76
N HIS A 475 -24.26 4.84 -15.40
CA HIS A 475 -23.00 4.23 -14.92
C HIS A 475 -21.74 4.69 -15.66
N GLU A 476 -21.74 4.61 -16.99
CA GLU A 476 -20.61 5.00 -17.88
C GLU A 476 -20.14 6.44 -17.67
N ALA A 477 -21.05 7.37 -17.37
CA ALA A 477 -20.70 8.78 -17.17
C ALA A 477 -19.97 9.01 -15.84
N VAL A 478 -20.29 8.22 -14.81
CA VAL A 478 -19.76 8.40 -13.45
C VAL A 478 -18.56 7.48 -13.16
N ALA A 479 -18.37 6.40 -13.92
CA ALA A 479 -17.35 5.36 -13.73
C ALA A 479 -15.96 5.89 -13.29
N TYR A 480 -15.39 6.87 -14.01
CA TYR A 480 -14.09 7.46 -13.68
C TYR A 480 -14.03 8.11 -12.28
N PHE A 481 -15.13 8.69 -11.81
CA PHE A 481 -15.23 9.30 -10.48
C PHE A 481 -15.49 8.26 -9.40
N SER A 482 -16.37 7.29 -9.66
CA SER A 482 -16.67 6.22 -8.69
C SER A 482 -15.51 5.26 -8.44
N GLU A 483 -14.71 4.93 -9.45
CA GLU A 483 -13.45 4.18 -9.28
C GLU A 483 -12.53 4.88 -8.25
N ASN A 484 -12.33 6.18 -8.43
CA ASN A 484 -11.51 6.98 -7.53
C ASN A 484 -12.10 7.08 -6.12
N TRP A 485 -13.42 7.25 -5.98
CA TRP A 485 -14.08 7.36 -4.67
C TRP A 485 -14.04 6.06 -3.86
N LEU A 486 -14.29 4.91 -4.48
CA LEU A 486 -14.27 3.62 -3.81
C LEU A 486 -12.87 3.20 -3.35
N LEU A 487 -11.81 3.62 -4.06
CA LEU A 487 -10.41 3.31 -3.70
C LEU A 487 -9.98 3.88 -2.35
N TRP A 488 -10.58 4.98 -1.86
CA TRP A 488 -10.23 5.56 -0.56
C TRP A 488 -10.81 4.78 0.64
N TRP A 489 -11.82 3.93 0.42
CA TRP A 489 -12.57 3.27 1.49
C TRP A 489 -12.13 1.81 1.73
N PRO A 490 -10.86 1.59 2.08
CA PRO A 490 -10.58 0.67 3.18
C PRO A 490 -9.44 1.19 4.08
N SER A 491 -9.49 2.47 4.46
CA SER A 491 -8.39 3.18 5.15
C SER A 491 -8.47 3.19 6.69
N GLY A 492 -9.45 2.48 7.29
CA GLY A 492 -9.67 2.43 8.74
C GLY A 492 -9.26 1.11 9.38
N SER A 493 -9.03 1.10 10.70
CA SER A 493 -8.71 -0.11 11.48
C SER A 493 -9.93 -0.96 11.86
N GLU A 494 -11.14 -0.44 11.67
CA GLU A 494 -12.40 -1.11 11.99
C GLU A 494 -13.11 -1.60 10.71
N GLN A 495 -13.78 -2.74 10.81
CA GLN A 495 -14.52 -3.34 9.69
C GLN A 495 -15.93 -2.71 9.60
N PRO A 496 -16.39 -2.31 8.40
CA PRO A 496 -17.70 -1.67 8.23
C PRO A 496 -18.85 -2.63 8.59
N ARG A 497 -19.88 -2.11 9.24
CA ARG A 497 -21.04 -2.88 9.75
C ARG A 497 -22.36 -2.12 9.56
N GLY A 498 -23.47 -2.85 9.58
CA GLY A 498 -24.82 -2.25 9.48
C GLY A 498 -24.99 -1.38 8.23
N LYS A 499 -25.42 -0.13 8.42
CA LYS A 499 -25.68 0.83 7.33
C LYS A 499 -24.47 1.01 6.41
N GLU A 500 -23.26 1.17 6.98
CA GLU A 500 -22.04 1.37 6.19
C GLU A 500 -21.78 0.20 5.24
N LEU A 501 -21.96 -1.03 5.73
CA LEU A 501 -21.76 -2.23 4.94
C LEU A 501 -22.80 -2.35 3.81
N ALA A 502 -24.05 -1.96 4.09
CA ALA A 502 -25.10 -1.88 3.08
C ALA A 502 -24.80 -0.81 2.00
N GLN A 503 -24.36 0.38 2.41
CA GLN A 503 -23.93 1.46 1.51
C GLN A 503 -22.76 1.05 0.60
N LEU A 504 -21.83 0.25 1.11
CA LEU A 504 -20.71 -0.29 0.36
C LEU A 504 -21.11 -1.43 -0.59
N ILE A 505 -22.05 -2.29 -0.20
CA ILE A 505 -22.63 -3.30 -1.08
C ILE A 505 -23.38 -2.63 -2.24
N LEU A 506 -24.18 -1.60 -1.98
CA LEU A 506 -24.81 -0.79 -3.04
C LEU A 506 -23.75 -0.17 -3.97
N SER A 507 -22.82 0.60 -3.41
CA SER A 507 -21.86 1.38 -4.21
C SER A 507 -20.94 0.47 -5.04
N SER A 508 -20.46 -0.64 -4.48
CA SER A 508 -19.60 -1.58 -5.22
C SER A 508 -20.38 -2.44 -6.23
N PHE A 509 -21.70 -2.58 -6.08
CA PHE A 509 -22.55 -3.20 -7.09
C PHE A 509 -22.81 -2.25 -8.28
N VAL A 510 -23.34 -1.05 -8.00
CA VAL A 510 -23.72 -0.06 -9.02
C VAL A 510 -22.53 0.39 -9.85
N PHE A 511 -21.36 0.56 -9.23
CA PHE A 511 -20.13 0.96 -9.93
C PHE A 511 -19.30 -0.23 -10.44
N GLU A 512 -19.91 -1.41 -10.61
CA GLU A 512 -19.31 -2.67 -11.13
C GLU A 512 -17.98 -3.15 -10.48
N HIS A 513 -17.66 -2.74 -9.24
CA HIS A 513 -16.43 -3.11 -8.55
C HIS A 513 -16.46 -4.53 -7.95
N ALA A 514 -16.34 -5.53 -8.81
CA ALA A 514 -16.44 -6.96 -8.47
C ALA A 514 -15.58 -7.43 -7.26
N SER A 515 -14.36 -6.90 -7.09
CA SER A 515 -13.48 -7.27 -5.96
C SER A 515 -13.96 -6.71 -4.62
N LEU A 516 -14.43 -5.47 -4.60
CA LEU A 516 -14.98 -4.82 -3.41
C LEU A 516 -16.35 -5.42 -3.07
N PHE A 517 -17.20 -5.65 -4.07
CA PHE A 517 -18.50 -6.31 -3.89
C PHE A 517 -18.36 -7.70 -3.27
N ALA A 518 -17.42 -8.52 -3.76
CA ALA A 518 -17.11 -9.82 -3.16
C ALA A 518 -16.60 -9.69 -1.71
N ASN A 519 -15.78 -8.68 -1.39
CA ASN A 519 -15.29 -8.46 -0.04
C ASN A 519 -16.41 -8.04 0.94
N TYR A 520 -17.23 -7.05 0.56
CA TYR A 520 -18.31 -6.55 1.42
C TYR A 520 -19.44 -7.57 1.59
N THR A 521 -19.81 -8.31 0.54
CA THR A 521 -20.77 -9.43 0.69
C THR A 521 -20.22 -10.56 1.55
N LYS A 522 -18.92 -10.88 1.47
CA LYS A 522 -18.26 -11.83 2.39
C LYS A 522 -18.30 -11.35 3.85
N LEU A 523 -18.06 -10.06 4.10
CA LEU A 523 -18.19 -9.47 5.44
C LEU A 523 -19.63 -9.53 5.96
N ALA A 524 -20.63 -9.31 5.10
CA ALA A 524 -22.04 -9.45 5.47
C ALA A 524 -22.41 -10.89 5.82
N ILE A 525 -22.00 -11.88 5.02
CA ILE A 525 -22.18 -13.31 5.33
C ILE A 525 -21.52 -13.67 6.68
N ARG A 526 -20.31 -13.16 6.94
CA ARG A 526 -19.51 -13.52 8.13
C ARG A 526 -20.01 -12.86 9.43
N HIS A 527 -20.38 -11.58 9.41
CA HIS A 527 -20.61 -10.80 10.62
C HIS A 527 -22.08 -10.39 10.87
N SER A 528 -22.98 -10.48 9.90
CA SER A 528 -24.42 -10.22 10.15
C SER A 528 -25.00 -11.25 11.11
N ALA A 529 -25.69 -10.78 12.15
CA ALA A 529 -26.38 -11.62 13.13
C ALA A 529 -27.83 -11.93 12.75
N ASP A 530 -28.45 -11.06 11.94
CA ASP A 530 -29.80 -11.16 11.40
C ASP A 530 -29.77 -10.78 9.91
N VAL A 531 -30.89 -10.94 9.21
CA VAL A 531 -31.02 -10.55 7.79
C VAL A 531 -30.61 -9.10 7.59
N LEU A 532 -29.74 -8.84 6.59
CA LEU A 532 -29.20 -7.51 6.33
C LEU A 532 -30.33 -6.56 5.88
N SER A 533 -30.64 -5.56 6.72
CA SER A 533 -31.56 -4.48 6.36
C SER A 533 -31.00 -3.67 5.18
N ALA A 534 -31.90 -3.22 4.31
CA ALA A 534 -31.55 -2.30 3.22
C ALA A 534 -31.26 -0.87 3.72
N PHE A 535 -31.71 -0.49 4.93
CA PHE A 535 -31.59 0.89 5.46
C PHE A 535 -32.07 1.97 4.47
N ASP A 536 -33.21 1.70 3.83
CA ASP A 536 -33.87 2.54 2.80
C ASP A 536 -33.04 2.79 1.52
N LEU A 537 -31.94 2.05 1.34
CA LEU A 537 -31.13 2.05 0.12
C LEU A 537 -31.76 1.15 -0.96
N PRO A 538 -31.60 1.46 -2.26
CA PRO A 538 -32.09 0.63 -3.38
C PRO A 538 -31.22 -0.61 -3.63
N ILE A 539 -30.91 -1.38 -2.59
CA ILE A 539 -30.19 -2.66 -2.73
C ILE A 539 -31.16 -3.72 -3.25
N ARG A 540 -30.81 -4.35 -4.37
CA ARG A 540 -31.65 -5.38 -5.00
C ARG A 540 -31.92 -6.56 -4.05
N ALA A 541 -33.16 -7.02 -4.01
CA ALA A 541 -33.59 -8.11 -3.14
C ALA A 541 -32.94 -9.47 -3.48
N ASP A 542 -32.46 -9.67 -4.72
CA ASP A 542 -31.71 -10.86 -5.11
C ASP A 542 -30.30 -10.90 -4.51
N VAL A 543 -29.64 -9.74 -4.37
CA VAL A 543 -28.36 -9.61 -3.64
C VAL A 543 -28.57 -9.94 -2.15
N LEU A 544 -29.57 -9.33 -1.50
CA LEU A 544 -29.84 -9.54 -0.07
C LEU A 544 -30.23 -10.99 0.24
N SER A 545 -31.13 -11.59 -0.55
CA SER A 545 -31.52 -12.99 -0.37
C SER A 545 -30.39 -13.97 -0.70
N ARG A 546 -29.48 -13.64 -1.64
CA ARG A 546 -28.30 -14.47 -1.91
C ARG A 546 -27.26 -14.40 -0.80
N ILE A 547 -27.07 -13.25 -0.14
CA ILE A 547 -26.27 -13.13 1.10
C ILE A 547 -26.87 -14.06 2.17
N GLU A 548 -28.18 -13.94 2.41
CA GLU A 548 -28.86 -14.68 3.47
C GLU A 548 -28.85 -16.19 3.22
N ASN A 549 -29.26 -16.66 2.03
CA ASN A 549 -29.24 -18.09 1.69
C ASN A 549 -27.83 -18.70 1.84
N THR A 550 -26.77 -17.93 1.56
CA THR A 550 -25.37 -18.38 1.76
C THR A 550 -25.03 -18.46 3.25
N ARG A 551 -25.48 -17.49 4.06
CA ARG A 551 -25.36 -17.53 5.53
C ARG A 551 -26.11 -18.74 6.11
N THR A 552 -27.34 -18.99 5.68
CA THR A 552 -28.18 -20.13 6.09
C THR A 552 -27.50 -21.48 5.78
N HIS A 553 -27.02 -21.68 4.55
CA HIS A 553 -26.36 -22.92 4.11
C HIS A 553 -25.16 -23.28 5.00
N ILE A 554 -24.30 -22.31 5.32
CA ILE A 554 -23.09 -22.54 6.12
C ILE A 554 -23.46 -22.88 7.58
N PHE A 555 -24.51 -22.27 8.14
CA PHE A 555 -25.04 -22.68 9.44
C PHE A 555 -25.60 -24.10 9.41
N GLU A 556 -26.40 -24.47 8.40
CA GLU A 556 -26.98 -25.80 8.27
C GLU A 556 -25.90 -26.88 8.13
N HIS A 557 -24.90 -26.69 7.28
CA HIS A 557 -23.78 -27.62 7.13
C HIS A 557 -22.96 -27.77 8.43
N LEU A 558 -22.73 -26.67 9.15
CA LEU A 558 -22.03 -26.69 10.44
C LEU A 558 -22.83 -27.40 11.54
N PHE A 559 -24.16 -27.19 11.60
CA PHE A 559 -25.03 -27.88 12.56
C PHE A 559 -25.14 -29.37 12.25
N ASP A 560 -25.28 -29.73 10.98
CA ASP A 560 -25.20 -31.11 10.49
C ASP A 560 -23.87 -31.78 10.86
N GLY A 561 -22.75 -31.05 10.78
CA GLY A 561 -21.44 -31.54 11.22
C GLY A 561 -21.39 -31.79 12.73
N LEU A 562 -22.03 -30.95 13.55
CA LEU A 562 -22.10 -31.09 15.01
C LEU A 562 -23.10 -32.16 15.47
N ASP A 563 -24.16 -32.42 14.70
CA ASP A 563 -25.09 -33.54 14.91
C ASP A 563 -24.41 -34.86 14.52
N LYS A 564 -23.82 -34.97 13.33
CA LYS A 564 -23.03 -36.14 12.90
C LYS A 564 -21.85 -36.43 13.84
N LEU A 565 -21.28 -35.42 14.49
CA LEU A 565 -20.25 -35.60 15.52
C LEU A 565 -20.83 -36.12 16.85
N HIS A 566 -22.04 -35.72 17.23
CA HIS A 566 -22.74 -36.23 18.41
C HIS A 566 -23.05 -37.72 18.25
N ASP A 567 -23.69 -38.09 17.15
CA ASP A 567 -24.07 -39.48 16.83
C ASP A 567 -22.84 -40.39 16.78
N ARG A 568 -21.78 -39.95 16.09
CA ARG A 568 -20.52 -40.69 15.99
C ARG A 568 -19.81 -40.93 17.33
N ILE A 569 -20.06 -40.11 18.36
CA ILE A 569 -19.54 -40.34 19.72
C ILE A 569 -20.44 -41.30 20.50
N LEU A 570 -21.77 -41.23 20.31
CA LEU A 570 -22.73 -42.18 20.88
C LEU A 570 -22.51 -43.61 20.36
N ASP A 571 -22.38 -43.78 19.04
CA ASP A 571 -22.13 -45.07 18.37
C ASP A 571 -20.71 -45.61 18.62
N GLY A 572 -19.90 -44.91 19.42
CA GLY A 572 -18.53 -45.31 19.76
C GLY A 572 -17.51 -45.21 18.63
N SER A 573 -17.89 -44.73 17.44
CA SER A 573 -17.02 -44.61 16.25
C SER A 573 -15.83 -43.64 16.43
N VAL A 574 -15.82 -42.84 17.50
CA VAL A 574 -14.71 -41.96 17.88
C VAL A 574 -14.49 -41.98 19.39
N GLY A 575 -13.21 -41.96 19.79
CA GLY A 575 -12.80 -42.08 21.19
C GLY A 575 -12.31 -43.48 21.52
N CYS A 576 -11.23 -43.58 22.30
CA CYS A 576 -10.54 -44.84 22.56
C CYS A 576 -11.22 -45.77 23.58
N ASN A 577 -12.18 -45.26 24.35
CA ASN A 577 -12.95 -46.01 25.34
C ASN A 577 -14.25 -45.24 25.73
N PRO A 578 -15.20 -45.89 26.44
CA PRO A 578 -16.44 -45.26 26.88
C PRO A 578 -16.27 -44.04 27.79
N ALA A 579 -15.20 -43.96 28.60
CA ALA A 579 -14.96 -42.79 29.45
C ALA A 579 -14.57 -41.56 28.62
N CYS A 580 -13.71 -41.72 27.61
CA CYS A 580 -13.39 -40.67 26.64
C CYS A 580 -14.61 -40.28 25.80
N GLN A 581 -15.45 -41.23 25.38
CA GLN A 581 -16.70 -40.97 24.67
C GLN A 581 -17.64 -40.10 25.53
N ALA A 582 -17.92 -40.50 26.77
CA ALA A 582 -18.76 -39.75 27.71
C ALA A 582 -18.20 -38.35 28.00
N MET A 583 -16.88 -38.20 28.21
CA MET A 583 -16.23 -36.91 28.45
C MET A 583 -16.29 -35.98 27.23
N MET A 584 -16.10 -36.49 26.02
CA MET A 584 -16.25 -35.71 24.78
C MET A 584 -17.71 -35.33 24.52
N LEU A 585 -18.65 -36.27 24.70
CA LEU A 585 -20.09 -36.06 24.52
C LEU A 585 -20.64 -35.00 25.49
N GLY A 586 -20.30 -35.12 26.78
CA GLY A 586 -20.66 -34.13 27.80
C GLY A 586 -20.09 -32.75 27.50
N SER A 587 -18.83 -32.68 27.06
CA SER A 587 -18.20 -31.42 26.64
C SER A 587 -18.89 -30.79 25.42
N LEU A 588 -19.26 -31.62 24.43
CA LEU A 588 -19.96 -31.19 23.21
C LEU A 588 -21.38 -30.68 23.53
N LEU A 589 -22.13 -31.39 24.38
CA LEU A 589 -23.47 -30.98 24.80
C LEU A 589 -23.44 -29.69 25.64
N GLN A 590 -22.49 -29.55 26.56
CA GLN A 590 -22.29 -28.31 27.32
C GLN A 590 -21.93 -27.13 26.40
N ALA A 591 -21.04 -27.34 25.43
CA ALA A 591 -20.70 -26.33 24.43
C ALA A 591 -21.92 -25.94 23.58
N ARG A 592 -22.64 -26.90 23.00
CA ARG A 592 -23.85 -26.64 22.21
C ARG A 592 -24.91 -25.89 23.02
N LYS A 593 -25.18 -26.28 24.27
CA LYS A 593 -26.11 -25.57 25.15
C LYS A 593 -25.64 -24.15 25.47
N LYS A 594 -24.35 -23.93 25.75
CA LYS A 594 -23.77 -22.60 26.00
C LYS A 594 -23.88 -21.67 24.79
N LEU A 595 -23.82 -22.22 23.58
CA LEU A 595 -23.89 -21.48 22.31
C LEU A 595 -25.30 -21.41 21.70
N GLY A 596 -26.34 -21.86 22.42
CA GLY A 596 -27.72 -21.85 21.92
C GLY A 596 -28.03 -22.87 20.81
N LEU A 597 -27.14 -23.85 20.58
CA LEU A 597 -27.22 -24.86 19.52
C LEU A 597 -27.91 -26.17 19.97
N TYR A 598 -28.59 -26.13 21.13
CA TYR A 598 -29.32 -27.24 21.70
C TYR A 598 -30.53 -26.73 22.51
N PRO A 599 -31.79 -27.00 22.10
CA PRO A 599 -32.18 -27.71 20.87
C PRO A 599 -31.70 -27.00 19.59
N ARG A 600 -31.69 -27.70 18.44
CA ARG A 600 -31.19 -27.17 17.17
C ARG A 600 -31.98 -25.90 16.77
N PRO A 601 -31.33 -24.76 16.49
CA PRO A 601 -32.00 -23.54 16.03
C PRO A 601 -32.78 -23.75 14.73
N ALA A 602 -33.81 -22.92 14.52
CA ALA A 602 -34.55 -22.86 13.26
C ALA A 602 -33.93 -21.83 12.29
N SER A 603 -33.91 -22.16 11.00
CA SER A 603 -33.60 -21.23 9.92
C SER A 603 -34.60 -20.06 9.92
N PRO A 604 -34.21 -18.79 9.68
CA PRO A 604 -32.90 -18.32 9.20
C PRO A 604 -31.89 -17.95 10.31
N PHE A 605 -31.92 -18.60 11.48
CA PHE A 605 -30.91 -18.41 12.54
C PHE A 605 -30.71 -16.93 12.95
N PRO A 606 -31.75 -16.27 13.48
CA PRO A 606 -31.64 -14.89 13.96
C PRO A 606 -30.71 -14.79 15.17
N LYS A 607 -30.10 -13.61 15.35
CA LYS A 607 -29.13 -13.25 16.40
C LYS A 607 -27.85 -14.10 16.42
N LEU A 608 -27.52 -14.80 15.33
CA LEU A 608 -26.35 -15.64 15.18
C LEU A 608 -25.48 -15.15 14.00
N SER A 609 -24.23 -14.77 14.29
CA SER A 609 -23.21 -14.48 13.27
C SER A 609 -22.19 -15.61 13.18
N LEU A 610 -21.77 -15.93 11.95
CA LEU A 610 -20.84 -17.03 11.69
C LEU A 610 -19.49 -16.81 12.38
N ASP A 611 -18.99 -15.58 12.39
CA ASP A 611 -17.72 -15.22 13.06
C ASP A 611 -17.75 -15.52 14.57
N SER A 612 -18.81 -15.11 15.27
CA SER A 612 -19.01 -15.35 16.69
C SER A 612 -19.13 -16.85 17.00
N LEU A 613 -19.87 -17.58 16.17
CA LEU A 613 -20.05 -19.02 16.32
C LEU A 613 -18.75 -19.79 16.10
N LEU A 614 -18.01 -19.52 15.02
CA LEU A 614 -16.76 -20.20 14.69
C LEU A 614 -15.66 -19.89 15.73
N ALA A 615 -15.52 -18.62 16.14
CA ALA A 615 -14.61 -18.24 17.21
C ALA A 615 -14.96 -18.94 18.54
N SER A 616 -16.26 -19.03 18.87
CA SER A 616 -16.72 -19.72 20.07
C SER A 616 -16.44 -21.23 20.01
N LEU A 617 -16.73 -21.88 18.88
CA LEU A 617 -16.44 -23.31 18.67
C LEU A 617 -14.94 -23.62 18.74
N ALA A 618 -14.07 -22.71 18.25
CA ALA A 618 -12.62 -22.86 18.34
C ALA A 618 -12.08 -22.90 19.78
N THR A 619 -12.82 -22.33 20.75
CA THR A 619 -12.49 -22.42 22.19
C THR A 619 -12.91 -23.73 22.85
N VAL A 620 -13.76 -24.55 22.21
CA VAL A 620 -14.30 -25.78 22.81
C VAL A 620 -13.20 -26.82 22.99
N GLN A 621 -13.04 -27.28 24.23
CA GLN A 621 -12.08 -28.31 24.62
C GLN A 621 -12.74 -29.27 25.61
N SER A 622 -12.47 -30.56 25.45
CA SER A 622 -12.81 -31.57 26.45
C SER A 622 -11.70 -31.63 27.53
N PRO A 623 -12.03 -31.85 28.82
CA PRO A 623 -11.03 -32.09 29.85
C PRO A 623 -10.10 -33.26 29.51
N ALA A 624 -8.87 -33.23 30.02
CA ALA A 624 -7.94 -34.34 29.84
C ALA A 624 -8.38 -35.55 30.68
N TYR A 625 -8.67 -36.67 30.01
CA TYR A 625 -8.94 -37.94 30.68
C TYR A 625 -7.63 -38.67 30.99
N PHE A 626 -7.51 -39.14 32.23
CA PHE A 626 -6.43 -40.01 32.69
C PHE A 626 -7.07 -41.34 33.13
N GLY A 627 -6.53 -42.45 32.64
CA GLY A 627 -7.09 -43.79 32.88
C GLY A 627 -6.01 -44.88 32.78
N PRO A 628 -6.35 -46.14 33.08
CA PRO A 628 -5.39 -47.24 32.99
C PRO A 628 -5.06 -47.57 31.52
N PRO A 629 -3.80 -47.93 31.19
CA PRO A 629 -3.36 -48.17 29.81
C PRO A 629 -4.03 -49.38 29.13
N SER A 630 -4.72 -50.24 29.88
CA SER A 630 -5.54 -51.34 29.35
C SER A 630 -6.82 -50.87 28.66
N GLN A 631 -7.25 -49.62 28.87
CA GLN A 631 -8.48 -49.06 28.30
C GLN A 631 -8.22 -48.24 27.03
N GLY A 632 -7.35 -48.70 26.13
CA GLY A 632 -7.18 -48.08 24.81
C GLY A 632 -5.98 -48.56 24.01
N PRO A 633 -5.93 -48.31 22.68
CA PRO A 633 -4.79 -48.67 21.85
C PRO A 633 -3.56 -47.83 22.23
N ILE A 634 -2.39 -48.47 22.24
CA ILE A 634 -1.11 -47.92 22.74
C ILE A 634 -0.72 -46.59 22.07
N ALA A 635 -1.10 -46.38 20.80
CA ALA A 635 -0.83 -45.15 20.06
C ALA A 635 -1.66 -43.92 20.51
N MET A 636 -2.67 -44.09 21.36
CA MET A 636 -3.63 -43.04 21.73
C MET A 636 -3.44 -42.47 23.15
N TYR A 637 -2.32 -42.73 23.83
CA TYR A 637 -2.01 -42.09 25.11
C TYR A 637 -0.64 -41.41 25.14
N SER A 638 -0.42 -40.52 26.12
CA SER A 638 0.84 -39.83 26.37
C SER A 638 1.17 -39.78 27.86
N GLY A 639 2.46 -39.89 28.20
CA GLY A 639 2.93 -39.95 29.59
C GLY A 639 2.53 -41.23 30.34
N LYS A 640 3.15 -41.42 31.51
CA LYS A 640 2.81 -42.45 32.50
C LYS A 640 2.95 -41.81 33.89
N TRP A 641 1.99 -42.05 34.77
CA TRP A 641 2.02 -41.63 36.16
C TRP A 641 1.71 -42.84 37.04
N ASN A 642 2.48 -43.03 38.11
CA ASN A 642 2.23 -44.08 39.08
C ASN A 642 1.41 -43.47 40.23
N ILE A 643 0.32 -44.12 40.64
CA ILE A 643 -0.41 -43.72 41.85
C ILE A 643 0.28 -44.35 43.06
N GLU A 644 0.86 -43.53 43.94
CA GLU A 644 1.38 -43.97 45.23
C GLU A 644 0.26 -43.97 46.28
N ASN A 645 -0.05 -45.14 46.84
CA ASN A 645 -1.06 -45.30 47.89
C ASN A 645 -0.49 -44.89 49.26
N SER A 646 -0.43 -43.60 49.56
CA SER A 646 -0.08 -43.11 50.91
C SER A 646 -1.25 -43.32 51.88
N SER A 647 -1.34 -44.51 52.48
CA SER A 647 -2.37 -44.88 53.46
C SER A 647 -2.10 -44.24 54.84
N THR A 648 -2.36 -42.93 54.96
CA THR A 648 -2.19 -42.17 56.21
C THR A 648 -3.47 -41.46 56.66
N VAL A 649 -3.85 -41.76 57.91
CA VAL A 649 -5.05 -41.35 58.66
C VAL A 649 -5.52 -39.90 58.43
N VAL A 650 -6.83 -39.73 58.21
CA VAL A 650 -7.50 -38.42 58.28
C VAL A 650 -7.66 -38.00 59.74
N VAL A 651 -7.00 -36.90 60.13
CA VAL A 651 -7.32 -36.13 61.33
C VAL A 651 -7.90 -34.78 60.89
N ALA A 652 -9.04 -34.39 61.45
CA ALA A 652 -9.77 -33.19 61.02
C ALA A 652 -9.36 -31.94 61.81
N GLY A 653 -9.17 -30.82 61.10
CA GLY A 653 -9.10 -29.48 61.68
C GLY A 653 -7.97 -28.59 61.15
N GLY A 654 -8.19 -27.27 61.17
CA GLY A 654 -7.14 -26.26 60.95
C GLY A 654 -7.29 -25.42 59.68
N LEU A 655 -7.53 -24.11 59.86
CA LEU A 655 -7.23 -23.09 58.85
C LEU A 655 -5.75 -22.65 58.97
N PHE A 656 -5.31 -21.88 57.98
CA PHE A 656 -4.11 -21.02 57.94
C PHE A 656 -2.72 -21.68 57.79
N GLY A 657 -2.13 -21.39 56.64
CA GLY A 657 -0.88 -20.61 56.61
C GLY A 657 0.43 -21.38 56.47
N GLY A 658 1.29 -20.91 55.56
CA GLY A 658 2.66 -21.42 55.39
C GLY A 658 3.28 -20.93 54.09
N GLN A 659 4.33 -20.12 54.17
CA GLN A 659 5.14 -19.74 53.02
C GLN A 659 6.22 -20.80 52.75
N SER A 660 6.62 -21.01 51.49
CA SER A 660 8.02 -20.90 51.00
C SER A 660 8.25 -21.69 49.70
N LYS A 661 9.40 -21.44 49.04
CA LYS A 661 9.85 -22.09 47.80
C LYS A 661 10.72 -23.32 48.09
N PRO A 662 10.77 -24.29 47.17
CA PRO A 662 12.04 -24.62 46.51
C PRO A 662 11.99 -24.25 45.01
N ALA A 663 12.97 -23.56 44.40
CA ALA A 663 14.37 -23.96 44.14
C ALA A 663 14.50 -24.79 42.85
N GLN A 664 15.12 -24.20 41.82
CA GLN A 664 15.63 -24.84 40.61
C GLN A 664 17.17 -24.77 40.60
N PRO A 665 17.87 -25.64 39.84
CA PRO A 665 19.31 -25.84 39.98
C PRO A 665 20.18 -24.72 39.41
N ALA A 666 21.44 -24.67 39.83
CA ALA A 666 22.39 -23.60 39.51
C ALA A 666 23.35 -23.96 38.34
N THR A 667 23.67 -22.95 37.52
CA THR A 667 24.83 -22.94 36.59
C THR A 667 25.40 -21.53 36.41
N ASN A 668 26.73 -21.40 36.32
CA ASN A 668 27.52 -20.17 36.11
C ASN A 668 27.89 -20.01 34.61
N ALA A 669 28.35 -18.88 34.04
CA ALA A 669 28.47 -17.45 34.39
C ALA A 669 29.04 -16.70 33.14
N SER A 670 29.00 -15.37 32.92
CA SER A 670 28.22 -14.25 33.49
C SER A 670 28.40 -12.97 32.66
N VAL A 671 27.40 -12.08 32.64
CA VAL A 671 27.44 -10.59 32.82
C VAL A 671 28.78 -9.87 32.46
N PRO A 672 28.79 -8.84 31.56
CA PRO A 672 28.16 -7.55 31.91
C PRO A 672 27.36 -6.77 30.85
N SER A 673 26.58 -5.81 31.35
CA SER A 673 25.70 -4.84 30.66
C SER A 673 25.90 -3.41 31.22
N PRO A 674 25.36 -2.36 30.54
CA PRO A 674 24.27 -1.54 31.12
C PRO A 674 23.17 -1.19 30.07
N GLN A 675 21.89 -0.89 30.35
CA GLN A 675 21.20 0.04 31.30
C GLN A 675 21.36 1.54 30.99
N PRO A 676 20.40 2.43 31.40
CA PRO A 676 19.07 2.22 32.02
C PRO A 676 17.93 2.40 30.95
N SER A 677 16.77 3.10 31.00
CA SER A 677 16.05 4.04 31.92
C SER A 677 14.53 4.08 31.60
N GLY A 678 13.67 4.70 32.44
CA GLY A 678 12.25 5.01 32.15
C GLY A 678 11.53 5.81 33.26
N LEU A 679 10.34 6.38 32.97
CA LEU A 679 9.38 7.15 33.80
C LEU A 679 7.97 6.93 33.16
N PHE A 680 6.78 7.05 33.75
CA PHE A 680 6.19 7.31 35.10
C PHE A 680 4.83 6.54 35.14
N GLY A 681 3.87 6.60 36.08
CA GLY A 681 3.55 7.37 37.30
C GLY A 681 2.13 6.99 37.79
N SER A 682 1.63 7.45 38.96
CA SER A 682 0.43 6.86 39.63
C SER A 682 -0.44 7.84 40.45
N SER A 683 -1.74 7.52 40.65
CA SER A 683 -2.58 7.98 41.78
C SER A 683 -3.90 7.17 41.89
N ALA A 684 -4.59 7.23 43.05
CA ALA A 684 -5.86 6.53 43.31
C ALA A 684 -6.67 7.18 44.48
N LEU A 685 -8.01 7.05 44.48
CA LEU A 685 -8.85 7.17 45.68
C LEU A 685 -10.21 6.43 45.54
N SER A 686 -11.25 6.78 46.33
CA SER A 686 -12.04 5.75 47.04
C SER A 686 -13.49 6.12 47.40
N GLN A 687 -14.26 5.13 47.94
CA GLN A 687 -15.55 5.25 48.67
C GLN A 687 -16.79 5.70 47.86
N THR A 688 -18.07 5.49 48.25
CA THR A 688 -18.76 4.34 48.93
C THR A 688 -20.25 4.32 48.52
N THR A 689 -20.93 3.19 48.75
CA THR A 689 -22.35 2.87 48.45
C THR A 689 -23.42 3.67 49.22
N ASN A 690 -24.66 3.73 48.70
CA ASN A 690 -25.90 3.52 49.49
C ASN A 690 -27.14 3.13 48.65
N ASN A 691 -28.10 2.44 49.28
CA ASN A 691 -29.36 1.86 48.73
C ASN A 691 -30.60 2.60 49.37
N PRO A 692 -31.82 2.05 49.71
CA PRO A 692 -32.47 0.74 49.47
C PRO A 692 -34.00 0.74 49.04
N PRO A 693 -35.02 0.21 49.81
CA PRO A 693 -35.92 -0.93 49.44
C PRO A 693 -37.45 -0.57 49.53
N PRO A 694 -38.48 -1.38 49.94
CA PRO A 694 -38.65 -2.85 50.20
C PRO A 694 -40.00 -3.51 49.72
N ARG A 695 -40.29 -4.77 50.17
CA ARG A 695 -41.61 -5.47 50.41
C ARG A 695 -42.14 -6.47 49.36
N GLN A 696 -42.83 -7.59 49.69
CA GLN A 696 -43.07 -8.43 50.93
C GLN A 696 -43.64 -9.82 50.46
N LEU A 697 -43.28 -11.02 50.97
CA LEU A 697 -43.69 -11.80 52.19
C LEU A 697 -45.22 -12.01 52.42
N GLY A 698 -45.72 -13.15 52.95
CA GLY A 698 -45.12 -14.38 53.55
C GLY A 698 -46.04 -15.65 53.44
N ALA A 699 -46.16 -16.62 54.37
CA ALA A 699 -45.57 -16.76 55.72
C ALA A 699 -45.37 -18.21 56.32
N PRO A 700 -46.37 -19.05 56.76
CA PRO A 700 -46.23 -19.70 58.10
C PRO A 700 -46.61 -21.25 58.22
N PRO A 701 -46.65 -21.91 59.42
CA PRO A 701 -45.45 -22.39 60.18
C PRO A 701 -45.55 -23.68 61.08
N GLN A 702 -44.42 -24.12 61.68
CA GLN A 702 -44.26 -24.86 62.99
C GLN A 702 -44.77 -26.34 63.12
N PRO A 703 -44.46 -27.14 64.20
CA PRO A 703 -43.74 -26.87 65.48
C PRO A 703 -42.54 -27.83 65.82
N THR A 704 -42.16 -27.97 67.12
CA THR A 704 -40.87 -28.51 67.65
C THR A 704 -40.99 -29.50 68.84
N VAL A 705 -39.89 -30.19 69.24
CA VAL A 705 -39.42 -30.56 70.63
C VAL A 705 -38.23 -31.58 70.57
N GLY A 706 -37.47 -31.80 71.67
CA GLY A 706 -36.35 -32.78 71.81
C GLY A 706 -36.54 -33.79 72.98
N LEU A 707 -35.54 -34.42 73.62
CA LEU A 707 -34.05 -34.33 73.58
C LEU A 707 -33.42 -35.54 74.34
N PHE A 708 -32.09 -35.80 74.19
CA PHE A 708 -31.23 -36.78 74.92
C PHE A 708 -31.46 -38.30 74.72
N GLY A 709 -30.41 -39.11 74.90
CA GLY A 709 -30.53 -40.55 75.26
C GLY A 709 -29.68 -41.56 74.46
N SER A 710 -28.71 -42.18 75.14
CA SER A 710 -27.79 -43.25 74.72
C SER A 710 -28.40 -44.63 74.38
N SER A 711 -27.54 -45.56 73.90
CA SER A 711 -27.68 -47.04 73.88
C SER A 711 -28.82 -47.65 73.03
N THR A 712 -28.57 -48.43 71.96
CA THR A 712 -28.00 -49.81 71.89
C THR A 712 -28.85 -50.93 72.52
N THR A 713 -29.88 -51.36 71.78
CA THR A 713 -30.39 -52.76 71.70
C THR A 713 -30.92 -52.93 70.28
N SER A 714 -30.46 -53.81 69.38
CA SER A 714 -29.75 -55.10 69.46
C SER A 714 -30.52 -56.23 70.14
N GLN A 715 -31.24 -57.03 69.34
CA GLN A 715 -31.72 -58.37 69.68
C GLN A 715 -31.85 -59.22 68.40
N SER A 716 -31.87 -60.56 68.56
CA SER A 716 -31.62 -61.61 67.54
C SER A 716 -30.28 -61.44 66.79
N SER A 717 -29.17 -62.07 67.20
CA SER A 717 -28.83 -63.52 67.28
C SER A 717 -28.31 -64.08 65.94
N ALA A 718 -27.32 -64.99 65.90
CA ALA A 718 -26.64 -65.72 66.99
C ALA A 718 -25.11 -65.55 66.98
N SER A 719 -24.44 -66.06 68.02
CA SER A 719 -23.03 -65.80 68.37
C SER A 719 -22.01 -66.76 67.73
N GLY A 720 -20.73 -66.37 67.80
CA GLY A 720 -19.61 -67.00 67.09
C GLY A 720 -19.36 -68.48 67.41
N GLY A 721 -18.96 -69.23 66.38
CA GLY A 721 -18.76 -70.68 66.40
C GLY A 721 -17.78 -71.19 65.34
N LEU A 722 -16.49 -70.90 65.55
CA LEU A 722 -15.35 -71.82 65.36
C LEU A 722 -15.41 -72.88 64.20
N PHE A 723 -14.77 -72.56 63.07
CA PHE A 723 -14.11 -73.49 62.12
C PHE A 723 -14.90 -74.70 61.49
N GLY A 724 -15.61 -74.43 60.38
CA GLY A 724 -15.39 -75.17 59.12
C GLY A 724 -16.35 -76.30 58.68
N LYS A 725 -15.99 -76.91 57.53
CA LYS A 725 -16.72 -77.91 56.67
C LYS A 725 -17.91 -77.34 55.86
N ALA A 726 -18.35 -77.91 54.73
CA ALA A 726 -17.75 -78.64 53.58
C ALA A 726 -18.90 -78.87 52.54
N ASN A 727 -18.80 -78.37 51.29
CA ASN A 727 -18.42 -79.09 50.04
C ASN A 727 -19.40 -80.20 49.56
N PRO A 728 -19.67 -80.32 48.25
CA PRO A 728 -18.93 -81.35 47.46
C PRO A 728 -18.58 -81.01 45.99
N ASN A 729 -17.38 -81.44 45.57
CA ASN A 729 -16.90 -81.89 44.23
C ASN A 729 -17.23 -81.06 42.97
N PHE A 730 -16.31 -80.70 42.06
CA PHE A 730 -14.91 -81.10 41.74
C PHE A 730 -14.05 -79.83 41.53
N GLY A 731 -12.70 -79.82 41.53
CA GLY A 731 -11.70 -80.86 41.81
C GLY A 731 -10.28 -80.45 41.36
N PHE A 732 -9.25 -80.77 42.17
CA PHE A 732 -7.79 -80.70 41.91
C PHE A 732 -7.05 -79.35 41.74
N ASN A 733 -6.49 -78.90 42.88
CA ASN A 733 -5.08 -78.53 43.15
C ASN A 733 -4.34 -77.36 42.41
N PRO A 734 -3.27 -76.81 43.05
CA PRO A 734 -2.83 -75.43 42.78
C PRO A 734 -1.36 -75.28 42.36
N SER A 735 -1.00 -74.05 41.96
CA SER A 735 0.36 -73.52 42.11
C SER A 735 0.31 -72.04 42.50
N VAL A 736 0.93 -71.67 43.63
CA VAL A 736 1.11 -70.26 44.01
C VAL A 736 2.22 -69.67 43.13
N ALA A 737 1.95 -68.53 42.50
CA ALA A 737 2.95 -67.68 41.88
C ALA A 737 2.82 -66.27 42.46
N GLU A 738 3.82 -65.86 43.22
CA GLU A 738 3.91 -64.55 43.86
C GLU A 738 4.04 -63.46 42.80
N ASN A 739 3.09 -62.53 42.75
CA ASN A 739 3.15 -61.33 41.90
C ASN A 739 2.84 -60.10 42.74
N GLN A 740 3.81 -59.18 42.78
CA GLN A 740 3.72 -57.94 43.54
C GLN A 740 2.63 -57.03 42.96
N GLU A 741 1.83 -56.39 43.81
CA GLU A 741 0.93 -55.31 43.39
C GLU A 741 1.77 -54.11 42.90
N GLN A 742 1.98 -54.02 41.59
CA GLN A 742 2.61 -52.86 40.97
C GLN A 742 1.70 -51.63 41.15
N PRO A 743 2.26 -50.43 41.43
CA PRO A 743 1.46 -49.23 41.64
C PRO A 743 0.62 -48.93 40.39
N ALA A 744 -0.64 -48.56 40.59
CA ALA A 744 -1.60 -48.39 39.51
C ALA A 744 -1.12 -47.30 38.52
N THR A 745 -0.63 -47.73 37.35
CA THR A 745 -0.13 -46.82 36.32
C THR A 745 -1.31 -46.24 35.54
N ILE A 746 -1.41 -44.92 35.49
CA ILE A 746 -2.36 -44.20 34.63
C ILE A 746 -1.63 -43.50 33.49
N VAL A 747 -2.34 -43.31 32.39
CA VAL A 747 -1.87 -42.64 31.17
C VAL A 747 -2.88 -41.58 30.74
N LYS A 748 -2.42 -40.54 30.05
CA LYS A 748 -3.27 -39.44 29.57
C LYS A 748 -3.75 -39.78 28.18
N HIS A 749 -5.06 -39.91 27.99
CA HIS A 749 -5.62 -40.25 26.69
C HIS A 749 -5.59 -39.02 25.76
N ASN A 750 -5.19 -39.23 24.51
CA ASN A 750 -5.02 -38.17 23.51
C ASN A 750 -6.32 -37.82 22.77
N CYS A 751 -7.42 -38.53 23.04
CA CYS A 751 -8.74 -38.18 22.53
C CYS A 751 -9.19 -36.81 23.06
N ARG A 752 -9.31 -35.83 22.16
CA ARG A 752 -9.78 -34.48 22.49
C ARG A 752 -10.84 -34.04 21.49
N LEU A 753 -11.96 -33.54 22.00
CA LEU A 753 -13.07 -33.03 21.19
C LEU A 753 -12.63 -31.96 20.17
N LYS A 754 -11.66 -31.10 20.54
CA LYS A 754 -11.13 -30.06 19.65
C LYS A 754 -10.61 -30.60 18.31
N GLY A 755 -9.91 -31.74 18.31
CA GLY A 755 -9.39 -32.36 17.08
C GLY A 755 -10.49 -32.90 16.15
N LEU A 756 -11.74 -32.95 16.60
CA LEU A 756 -12.92 -33.34 15.82
C LEU A 756 -13.76 -32.12 15.40
N ILE A 757 -13.63 -30.99 16.10
CA ILE A 757 -14.31 -29.72 15.79
C ILE A 757 -13.49 -28.85 14.83
N ASP A 758 -12.17 -28.78 14.99
CA ASP A 758 -11.29 -27.97 14.13
C ASP A 758 -11.43 -28.28 12.62
N PRO A 759 -11.63 -29.54 12.17
CA PRO A 759 -11.93 -29.84 10.76
C PRO A 759 -13.28 -29.29 10.28
N LEU A 760 -14.31 -29.25 11.13
CA LEU A 760 -15.63 -28.69 10.79
C LEU A 760 -15.55 -27.17 10.65
N ILE A 761 -14.80 -26.51 11.54
CA ILE A 761 -14.49 -25.07 11.43
C ILE A 761 -13.75 -24.80 10.12
N SER A 762 -12.71 -25.58 9.79
CA SER A 762 -11.94 -25.41 8.56
C SER A 762 -12.74 -25.69 7.27
N ALA A 763 -13.80 -26.50 7.34
CA ALA A 763 -14.75 -26.66 6.23
C ALA A 763 -15.61 -25.41 6.05
N ALA A 764 -16.29 -24.96 7.13
CA ALA A 764 -17.13 -23.77 7.11
C ALA A 764 -16.35 -22.51 6.69
N GLU A 765 -15.11 -22.32 7.15
CA GLU A 765 -14.28 -21.17 6.75
C GLU A 765 -13.91 -21.14 5.26
N LYS A 766 -13.88 -22.30 4.58
CA LYS A 766 -13.66 -22.37 3.12
C LYS A 766 -14.91 -22.01 2.32
N GLU A 767 -16.11 -22.26 2.88
CA GLU A 767 -17.38 -21.89 2.26
C GLU A 767 -17.70 -20.39 2.38
N ILE A 768 -17.22 -19.71 3.43
CA ILE A 768 -17.38 -18.26 3.61
C ILE A 768 -16.64 -17.50 2.49
N THR A 769 -17.36 -17.25 1.41
CA THR A 769 -16.89 -16.66 0.16
C THR A 769 -17.76 -15.47 -0.22
N GLY A 770 -17.20 -14.56 -1.02
CA GLY A 770 -17.92 -13.38 -1.51
C GLY A 770 -18.83 -13.72 -2.68
N LEU A 771 -19.95 -13.00 -2.80
CA LEU A 771 -20.78 -13.11 -3.99
C LEU A 771 -20.05 -12.49 -5.19
N LYS A 772 -20.15 -13.15 -6.34
CA LYS A 772 -19.56 -12.64 -7.58
C LYS A 772 -20.55 -11.69 -8.25
N LEU A 773 -20.05 -10.54 -8.70
CA LEU A 773 -20.87 -9.59 -9.47
C LEU A 773 -21.42 -10.21 -10.77
N SER A 774 -20.68 -11.16 -11.37
CA SER A 774 -21.08 -11.93 -12.57
C SER A 774 -22.37 -12.73 -12.42
N ASP A 775 -22.78 -13.02 -11.19
CA ASP A 775 -23.92 -13.90 -10.91
C ASP A 775 -25.25 -13.11 -10.97
N PHE A 776 -25.18 -11.79 -11.19
CA PHE A 776 -26.30 -10.86 -11.30
C PHE A 776 -26.30 -10.21 -12.70
N PRO A 777 -27.47 -9.98 -13.33
CA PRO A 777 -27.54 -9.15 -14.52
C PRO A 777 -27.12 -7.71 -14.21
N ARG A 778 -26.31 -7.12 -15.10
CA ARG A 778 -25.82 -5.73 -15.04
C ARG A 778 -26.98 -4.71 -14.96
N PRO A 779 -26.75 -3.54 -14.33
CA PRO A 779 -27.70 -2.44 -14.30
C PRO A 779 -27.74 -1.61 -15.60
#